data_AF-A0A817Q7D8-F1
#
_entry.id   AF-A0A817Q7D8-F1
#
_cell.length_a   1.000
_cell.length_b   1.000
_cell.length_c   1.000
_cell.angle_alpha   90.00
_cell.angle_beta   90.00
_cell.angle_gamma   90.00
#
_symmetry.space_group_name_H-M   'P 1'
#
loop_
_entity.id
_entity.type
_entity.pdbx_description
1 polymer ?
#
loop_
_entity_poly.entity_id
_entity_poly.type
_entity_poly.pdbx_seq_one_letter_code
_entity_poly.pdbx_strand_id
1 'polypeptide(L)'
;MTASSYSAALITPNDVQLILCNSSNATSCSIVQMIPFPSILLNTTKINDGLFVEDLGLAGWLYIASDSGLHGLDLLTLTIHPYLNEINVSISSLAWSSQRQAIFAGSETKLWIQQYGDGNEGWHFVHINAFIDSPITSLVYNDVQDKLWIGQDTGITLLSPVIMSMGRLHWYFSRLAGQVSNPGSDIGHLPFANITVLSVSHSKSSDRRIWIGSVRGVMRFDSNTSDLNAWRIFNSARYMPNRESQVSVSSLAILSYANGIPNNIGSTAVAVTNRGLAVLRFEKWTLAQKAEHFQRFLDQPDRHDKYGLVSRCNMSSWGDIRTCMKGPSDNDGLWASMYLASQVFRYAVLRDPTIKSQAWKHFEALELLNQVSGILGYPGRSFAKRTDFPPSSDWYPSPVYSNLQFKDDTSSDEIVGHEFVYPLVHDLLAENDSERQRAYILTFNITNHILTHDWYLIDENHTHTTWGIWNPIQINNDSFYQESRGLNSLQILAFLLQTYAYSGDERFLDVTIAVCDNNFSDDELAYLSYFALVHAFHTVASSTSLSSTQKERAHKLIDHLLEYMKFGLDLSHKYKRMEKSPFYNFIYCYVSGQVNETRYLFKKYNLSSTKSFDFDCRSLSNDGIWYMQRWPLELINWQQFNSDRLDVQINVPANCKSRPVSLQMLPPDERSSEKWNGNVYALDDGNGFSEDDPAGFLLSYWGMRYFNLLR
;
A
#
# COMPACT_ATOMS: atom_id res chain seq x y z
N MET A 1 22.92 10.45 44.64
CA MET A 1 22.61 9.45 43.60
C MET A 1 22.18 10.23 42.36
N THR A 2 22.57 9.82 41.16
CA THR A 2 22.20 10.50 39.90
C THR A 2 20.92 9.89 39.32
N ALA A 3 20.19 10.60 38.45
CA ALA A 3 18.99 10.10 37.77
C ALA A 3 19.21 8.77 37.03
N SER A 4 20.43 8.54 36.52
CA SER A 4 20.89 7.28 35.92
C SER A 4 20.97 6.07 36.87
N SER A 5 20.68 6.25 38.17
CA SER A 5 20.63 5.16 39.15
C SER A 5 19.29 4.42 39.16
N TYR A 6 18.29 4.91 38.43
CA TYR A 6 16.94 4.33 38.35
C TYR A 6 16.55 4.11 36.89
N SER A 7 15.73 3.09 36.63
CA SER A 7 15.29 2.75 35.28
C SER A 7 13.93 3.35 34.94
N ALA A 8 13.08 3.60 35.95
CA ALA A 8 11.76 4.19 35.80
C ALA A 8 11.27 4.77 37.14
N ALA A 9 10.19 5.55 37.09
CA ALA A 9 9.39 5.91 38.25
C ALA A 9 7.93 5.56 37.98
N LEU A 10 7.27 4.99 38.98
CA LEU A 10 5.81 4.91 39.03
C LEU A 10 5.33 6.04 39.94
N ILE A 11 4.55 6.95 39.39
CA ILE A 11 4.03 8.10 40.11
C ILE A 11 2.53 7.88 40.31
N THR A 12 2.11 7.86 41.56
CA THR A 12 0.70 7.79 41.95
C THR A 12 0.30 9.10 42.65
N PRO A 13 -1.00 9.37 42.85
CA PRO A 13 -1.42 10.51 43.67
C PRO A 13 -0.92 10.44 45.13
N ASN A 14 -0.46 9.28 45.59
CA ASN A 14 -0.03 9.08 46.97
C ASN A 14 1.49 9.08 47.15
N ASP A 15 2.25 8.61 46.15
CA ASP A 15 3.68 8.37 46.25
C ASP A 15 4.41 8.41 44.90
N VAL A 16 5.74 8.53 44.98
CA VAL A 16 6.67 8.20 43.90
C VAL A 16 7.40 6.92 44.27
N GLN A 17 7.34 5.93 43.40
CA GLN A 17 8.10 4.69 43.52
C GLN A 17 9.20 4.67 42.47
N LEU A 18 10.46 4.73 42.91
CA LEU A 18 11.61 4.62 42.02
C LEU A 18 11.92 3.15 41.78
N ILE A 19 12.03 2.79 40.50
CA ILE A 19 12.13 1.41 40.05
C ILE A 19 13.48 1.22 39.37
N LEU A 20 14.19 0.16 39.76
CA LEU A 20 15.38 -0.32 39.08
C LEU A 20 15.05 -1.60 38.34
N CYS A 21 15.25 -1.59 37.03
CA CYS A 21 15.06 -2.72 36.14
C CYS A 21 16.40 -3.20 35.59
N ASN A 22 16.58 -4.51 35.49
CA ASN A 22 17.71 -5.04 34.74
C ASN A 22 17.53 -4.74 33.25
N SER A 23 18.52 -4.09 32.63
CA SER A 23 18.52 -3.74 31.21
C SER A 23 18.45 -4.93 30.26
N SER A 24 18.80 -6.13 30.74
CA SER A 24 18.74 -7.39 29.98
C SER A 24 17.51 -8.26 30.32
N ASN A 25 16.77 -7.92 31.38
CA ASN A 25 15.59 -8.67 31.79
C ASN A 25 14.54 -7.78 32.47
N ALA A 26 13.55 -7.35 31.68
CA ALA A 26 12.45 -6.50 32.15
C ALA A 26 11.54 -7.16 33.22
N THR A 27 11.60 -8.49 33.41
CA THR A 27 10.87 -9.16 34.50
C THR A 27 11.55 -8.99 35.86
N SER A 28 12.81 -8.54 35.88
CA SER A 28 13.56 -8.21 37.09
C SER A 28 13.59 -6.70 37.34
N CYS A 29 12.41 -6.15 37.61
CA CYS A 29 12.26 -4.80 38.14
C CYS A 29 11.94 -4.86 39.63
N SER A 30 12.52 -3.97 40.42
CA SER A 30 12.22 -3.85 41.85
C SER A 30 12.04 -2.38 42.24
N ILE A 31 11.10 -2.13 43.14
CA ILE A 31 10.95 -0.82 43.78
C ILE A 31 12.11 -0.68 44.77
N VAL A 32 12.97 0.30 44.53
CA VAL A 32 14.15 0.55 45.37
C VAL A 32 13.92 1.66 46.37
N GLN A 33 12.99 2.57 46.08
CA GLN A 33 12.63 3.67 46.96
C GLN A 33 11.15 4.01 46.79
N MET A 34 10.49 4.33 47.90
CA MET A 34 9.12 4.84 47.93
C MET A 34 9.12 6.18 48.69
N ILE A 35 8.50 7.19 48.09
CA ILE A 35 8.54 8.57 48.58
C ILE A 35 7.09 9.08 48.62
N PRO A 36 6.48 9.22 49.80
CA PRO A 36 5.10 9.69 49.90
C PRO A 36 4.98 11.16 49.52
N PHE A 37 3.86 11.54 48.92
CA PHE A 37 3.56 12.93 48.65
C PHE A 37 3.37 13.70 49.97
N PRO A 38 3.85 14.94 50.08
CA PRO A 38 3.63 15.77 51.26
C PRO A 38 2.14 16.09 51.42
N SER A 39 1.72 16.35 52.66
CA SER A 39 0.30 16.55 53.01
C SER A 39 -0.38 17.68 52.22
N ILE A 40 0.37 18.69 51.78
CA ILE A 40 -0.13 19.79 50.95
C ILE A 40 -0.60 19.36 49.55
N LEU A 41 -0.23 18.15 49.11
CA LEU A 41 -0.63 17.54 47.83
C LEU A 41 -1.68 16.43 48.00
N LEU A 42 -2.29 16.28 49.19
CA LEU A 42 -3.33 15.26 49.41
C LEU A 42 -4.59 15.46 48.54
N ASN A 43 -4.79 16.66 48.00
CA ASN A 43 -5.89 16.95 47.08
C ASN A 43 -5.56 16.61 45.62
N THR A 44 -4.32 16.24 45.30
CA THR A 44 -3.94 15.74 43.98
C THR A 44 -4.65 14.42 43.75
N THR A 45 -5.52 14.33 42.73
CA THR A 45 -6.25 13.09 42.42
C THR A 45 -5.72 12.39 41.18
N LYS A 46 -4.96 13.12 40.35
CA LYS A 46 -4.49 12.62 39.06
C LYS A 46 -3.08 13.12 38.75
N ILE A 47 -2.22 12.19 38.37
CA ILE A 47 -0.93 12.48 37.74
C ILE A 47 -1.14 12.50 36.23
N ASN A 48 -0.73 13.57 35.57
CA ASN A 48 -0.90 13.75 34.13
C ASN A 48 0.37 13.39 33.35
N ASP A 49 1.56 13.71 33.89
CA ASP A 49 2.83 13.46 33.21
C ASP A 49 4.01 13.42 34.21
N GLY A 50 5.13 12.83 33.78
CA GLY A 50 6.35 12.72 34.58
C GLY A 50 7.59 12.76 33.71
N LEU A 51 8.55 13.61 34.07
CA LEU A 51 9.73 13.89 33.25
C LEU A 51 11.02 13.83 34.06
N PHE A 52 11.87 12.86 33.72
CA PHE A 52 13.24 12.81 34.23
C PHE A 52 14.11 13.83 33.48
N VAL A 53 14.80 14.68 34.23
CA VAL A 53 15.81 15.58 33.71
C VAL A 53 17.13 15.27 34.41
N GLU A 54 18.06 14.71 33.66
CA GLU A 54 19.44 14.50 34.13
C GLU A 54 20.19 15.84 34.11
N ASP A 55 21.01 16.08 35.12
CA ASP A 55 21.83 17.28 35.20
C ASP A 55 23.23 17.05 34.61
N LEU A 56 23.74 18.05 33.88
CA LEU A 56 25.08 18.10 33.27
C LEU A 56 26.16 18.42 34.33
N GLY A 57 26.06 17.91 35.56
CA GLY A 57 27.10 18.11 36.59
C GLY A 57 26.68 18.12 38.06
N LEU A 58 25.38 18.19 38.42
CA LEU A 58 24.88 17.90 39.78
C LEU A 58 23.81 16.79 39.75
N ALA A 59 22.93 16.72 40.75
CA ALA A 59 21.92 15.67 40.86
C ALA A 59 20.63 16.02 40.07
N GLY A 60 20.11 15.03 39.34
CA GLY A 60 18.93 15.20 38.48
C GLY A 60 17.61 15.37 39.23
N TRP A 61 16.56 15.72 38.49
CA TRP A 61 15.21 15.96 39.00
C TRP A 61 14.18 15.09 38.29
N LEU A 62 13.13 14.71 39.02
CA LEU A 62 11.89 14.19 38.43
C LEU A 62 10.81 15.26 38.55
N TYR A 63 10.42 15.84 37.43
CA TYR A 63 9.31 16.77 37.35
C TYR A 63 7.99 16.01 37.24
N ILE A 64 6.98 16.46 37.98
CA ILE A 64 5.69 15.78 38.12
C ILE A 64 4.58 16.78 37.79
N ALA A 65 3.82 16.50 36.74
CA ALA A 65 2.64 17.25 36.37
C ALA A 65 1.38 16.56 36.92
N SER A 66 0.53 17.33 37.58
CA SER A 66 -0.71 16.83 38.17
C SER A 66 -1.90 17.74 37.87
N ASP A 67 -3.09 17.29 38.27
CA ASP A 67 -4.31 18.11 38.28
C ASP A 67 -4.23 19.32 39.24
N SER A 68 -3.27 19.32 40.16
CA SER A 68 -3.09 20.38 41.16
C SER A 68 -1.92 21.33 40.88
N GLY A 69 -0.95 20.97 40.04
CA GLY A 69 0.24 21.80 39.84
C GLY A 69 1.43 21.11 39.19
N LEU A 70 2.54 21.86 39.13
CA LEU A 70 3.87 21.34 38.82
C LEU A 70 4.64 21.09 40.12
N HIS A 71 5.20 19.90 40.27
CA HIS A 71 6.01 19.52 41.43
C HIS A 71 7.36 18.98 40.96
N GLY A 72 8.35 18.96 41.85
CA GLY A 72 9.66 18.39 41.55
C GLY A 72 10.15 17.50 42.68
N LEU A 73 10.63 16.32 42.34
CA LEU A 73 11.40 15.48 43.24
C LEU A 73 12.89 15.68 42.96
N ASP A 74 13.61 16.17 43.96
CA ASP A 74 15.08 16.21 43.95
C ASP A 74 15.59 14.79 44.19
N LEU A 75 16.30 14.22 43.21
CA LEU A 75 16.78 12.83 43.27
C LEU A 75 18.02 12.66 44.18
N LEU A 76 18.62 13.76 44.65
CA LEU A 76 19.69 13.72 45.66
C LEU A 76 19.15 13.59 47.06
N THR A 77 18.21 14.47 47.40
CA THR A 77 17.64 14.60 48.74
C THR A 77 16.40 13.75 48.93
N LEU A 78 15.84 13.21 47.84
CA LEU A 78 14.57 12.49 47.80
C LEU A 78 13.40 13.31 48.38
N THR A 79 13.49 14.64 48.26
CA THR A 79 12.49 15.58 48.77
C THR A 79 11.59 16.05 47.63
N ILE A 80 10.28 16.02 47.85
CA ILE A 80 9.29 16.57 46.93
C ILE A 80 9.10 18.06 47.25
N HIS A 81 9.26 18.89 46.23
CA HIS A 81 9.01 20.33 46.21
C HIS A 81 7.67 20.61 45.51
N PRO A 82 6.61 20.96 46.27
CA PRO A 82 5.30 21.29 45.71
C PRO A 82 5.31 22.63 44.98
N TYR A 83 4.51 22.77 43.92
CA TYR A 83 4.22 24.04 43.25
C TYR A 83 5.49 24.78 42.82
N LEU A 84 6.34 24.11 42.04
CA LEU A 84 7.53 24.71 41.47
C LEU A 84 7.15 26.01 40.76
N ASN A 85 7.83 27.09 41.13
CA ASN A 85 7.56 28.45 40.64
C ASN A 85 6.08 28.89 40.81
N GLU A 86 5.44 28.52 41.92
CA GLU A 86 4.06 28.89 42.25
C GLU A 86 3.03 28.38 41.23
N ILE A 87 3.39 27.37 40.42
CA ILE A 87 2.49 26.77 39.43
C ILE A 87 1.54 25.79 40.15
N ASN A 88 0.40 26.30 40.57
CA ASN A 88 -0.67 25.61 41.31
C ASN A 88 -1.95 25.43 40.49
N VAL A 89 -1.79 25.21 39.19
CA VAL A 89 -2.86 24.93 38.24
C VAL A 89 -2.59 23.59 37.54
N SER A 90 -3.62 22.93 37.05
CA SER A 90 -3.50 21.65 36.35
C SER A 90 -2.48 21.74 35.21
N ILE A 91 -1.45 20.89 35.25
CA ILE A 91 -0.45 20.74 34.19
C ILE A 91 -0.74 19.44 33.46
N SER A 92 -0.95 19.53 32.15
CA SER A 92 -1.34 18.41 31.31
C SER A 92 -0.14 17.64 30.77
N SER A 93 0.98 18.31 30.48
CA SER A 93 2.16 17.66 29.89
C SER A 93 3.45 18.45 30.12
N LEU A 94 4.58 17.75 30.08
CA LEU A 94 5.93 18.26 30.25
C LEU A 94 6.80 17.90 29.05
N ALA A 95 7.78 18.75 28.72
CA ALA A 95 8.83 18.42 27.77
C ALA A 95 10.18 18.99 28.20
N TRP A 96 11.27 18.38 27.72
CA TRP A 96 12.64 18.80 27.98
C TRP A 96 13.42 18.91 26.67
N SER A 97 14.23 19.97 26.56
CA SER A 97 15.27 20.07 25.54
C SER A 97 16.65 20.01 26.18
N SER A 98 17.42 18.98 25.82
CA SER A 98 18.81 18.87 26.22
C SER A 98 19.69 19.93 25.53
N GLN A 99 19.34 20.31 24.30
CA GLN A 99 20.07 21.29 23.52
C GLN A 99 19.90 22.72 24.07
N ARG A 100 18.70 23.05 24.55
CA ARG A 100 18.37 24.38 25.08
C ARG A 100 18.44 24.48 26.59
N GLN A 101 18.65 23.36 27.29
CA GLN A 101 18.59 23.26 28.74
C GLN A 101 17.29 23.88 29.28
N ALA A 102 16.18 23.50 28.66
CA ALA A 102 14.87 24.10 28.89
C ALA A 102 13.78 23.08 29.17
N ILE A 103 12.99 23.33 30.21
CA ILE A 103 11.79 22.58 30.58
C ILE A 103 10.57 23.36 30.13
N PHE A 104 9.61 22.65 29.58
CA PHE A 104 8.33 23.17 29.13
C PHE A 104 7.23 22.49 29.94
N ALA A 105 6.29 23.28 30.46
CA ALA A 105 5.09 22.76 31.12
C ALA A 105 3.85 23.37 30.47
N GLY A 106 2.88 22.54 30.13
CA GLY A 106 1.63 22.95 29.47
C GLY A 106 0.42 22.74 30.37
N SER A 107 -0.55 23.64 30.28
CA SER A 107 -1.89 23.49 30.87
C SER A 107 -2.96 23.73 29.81
N GLU A 108 -4.22 23.74 30.23
CA GLU A 108 -5.35 24.08 29.36
C GLU A 108 -5.26 25.48 28.73
N THR A 109 -4.57 26.43 29.37
CA THR A 109 -4.56 27.83 28.91
C THR A 109 -3.19 28.47 28.83
N LYS A 110 -2.15 27.78 29.32
CA LYS A 110 -0.82 28.39 29.53
C LYS A 110 0.29 27.42 29.19
N LEU A 111 1.37 27.96 28.62
CA LEU A 111 2.66 27.32 28.45
C LEU A 111 3.70 28.08 29.29
N TRP A 112 4.51 27.31 30.01
CA TRP A 112 5.60 27.77 30.84
C TRP A 112 6.91 27.24 30.25
N ILE A 113 7.94 28.08 30.20
CA ILE A 113 9.29 27.72 29.74
C ILE A 113 10.27 28.11 30.84
N GLN A 114 11.10 27.16 31.26
CA GLN A 114 12.11 27.33 32.29
C GLN A 114 13.48 26.96 31.69
N GLN A 115 14.39 27.92 31.54
CA GLN A 115 15.71 27.73 30.93
C GLN A 115 16.83 27.82 31.99
N TYR A 116 17.87 26.99 31.86
CA TYR A 116 19.00 26.92 32.79
C TYR A 116 20.26 27.59 32.18
N GLY A 117 20.81 28.64 32.84
CA GLY A 117 22.02 29.43 32.46
C GLY A 117 21.75 30.59 31.47
N ASP A 118 22.26 31.83 31.63
CA ASP A 118 23.55 32.32 32.13
C ASP A 118 23.43 33.42 33.22
N GLY A 119 24.11 33.22 34.36
CA GLY A 119 24.62 34.27 35.26
C GLY A 119 23.72 35.46 35.64
N ASN A 120 23.10 35.37 36.83
CA ASN A 120 22.54 36.51 37.59
C ASN A 120 21.41 37.32 36.93
N GLU A 121 20.26 36.70 36.71
CA GLU A 121 18.91 37.27 36.93
C GLU A 121 17.91 36.10 36.83
N GLY A 122 16.92 36.06 37.73
CA GLY A 122 16.19 34.84 38.09
C GLY A 122 15.33 34.17 37.00
N TRP A 123 14.70 33.08 37.40
CA TRP A 123 13.73 32.28 36.65
C TRP A 123 12.72 33.13 35.85
N HIS A 124 12.79 33.13 34.52
CA HIS A 124 11.82 33.80 33.67
C HIS A 124 10.86 32.80 33.04
N PHE A 125 9.71 32.59 33.67
CA PHE A 125 8.58 31.96 33.00
C PHE A 125 7.92 32.99 32.07
N VAL A 126 8.16 32.87 30.77
CA VAL A 126 7.45 33.68 29.77
C VAL A 126 6.06 33.07 29.56
N HIS A 127 5.05 33.73 30.11
CA HIS A 127 3.66 33.39 29.91
C HIS A 127 3.19 33.84 28.52
N ILE A 128 2.89 32.89 27.63
CA ILE A 128 2.34 33.19 26.31
C ILE A 128 0.80 33.18 26.40
N ASN A 129 0.21 34.33 26.71
CA ASN A 129 -1.23 34.53 26.59
C ASN A 129 -1.64 34.73 25.12
N ALA A 130 -2.84 34.29 24.75
CA ALA A 130 -3.54 34.57 23.49
C ALA A 130 -3.08 33.82 22.20
N PHE A 131 -2.21 32.81 22.31
CA PHE A 131 -1.78 32.00 21.14
C PHE A 131 -2.01 30.49 21.29
N ILE A 132 -2.48 30.04 22.46
CA ILE A 132 -3.01 28.69 22.69
C ILE A 132 -4.52 28.78 22.46
N ASP A 133 -4.96 28.40 21.27
CA ASP A 133 -6.36 28.43 20.82
C ASP A 133 -7.20 27.28 21.38
N SER A 134 -6.55 26.33 22.08
CA SER A 134 -7.17 25.13 22.64
C SER A 134 -6.27 24.50 23.72
N PRO A 135 -6.82 23.76 24.70
CA PRO A 135 -6.05 23.04 25.71
C PRO A 135 -4.87 22.22 25.17
N ILE A 136 -3.70 22.39 25.82
CA ILE A 136 -2.52 21.56 25.53
C ILE A 136 -2.80 20.15 26.02
N THR A 137 -2.75 19.17 25.13
CA THR A 137 -2.91 17.75 25.45
C THR A 137 -1.58 17.04 25.62
N SER A 138 -0.54 17.48 24.90
CA SER A 138 0.80 16.87 24.98
C SER A 138 1.90 17.82 24.49
N LEU A 139 3.08 17.73 25.09
CA LEU A 139 4.28 18.44 24.69
C LEU A 139 5.38 17.45 24.33
N VAL A 140 6.13 17.72 23.25
CA VAL A 140 7.39 17.03 22.98
C VAL A 140 8.38 17.96 22.32
N TYR A 141 9.64 17.96 22.78
CA TYR A 141 10.71 18.70 22.10
C TYR A 141 11.47 17.78 21.14
N ASN A 142 11.54 18.16 19.87
CA ASN A 142 12.38 17.47 18.90
C ASN A 142 13.71 18.20 18.79
N ASP A 143 14.74 17.69 19.49
CA ASP A 143 16.09 18.27 19.46
C ASP A 143 16.70 18.31 18.05
N VAL A 144 16.29 17.43 17.13
CA VAL A 144 16.83 17.41 15.76
C VAL A 144 16.26 18.53 14.90
N GLN A 145 14.98 18.82 15.05
CA GLN A 145 14.34 19.96 14.40
C GLN A 145 14.56 21.27 15.16
N ASP A 146 15.01 21.17 16.42
CA ASP A 146 15.11 22.26 17.40
C ASP A 146 13.77 22.99 17.55
N LYS A 147 12.68 22.22 17.77
CA LYS A 147 11.30 22.74 17.89
C LYS A 147 10.55 22.04 19.01
N LEU A 148 9.75 22.80 19.75
CA LEU A 148 8.72 22.24 20.63
C LEU A 148 7.44 21.99 19.83
N TRP A 149 6.91 20.78 19.91
CA TRP A 149 5.62 20.39 19.36
C TRP A 149 4.58 20.39 20.48
N ILE A 150 3.47 21.06 20.24
CA ILE A 150 2.36 21.25 21.18
C ILE A 150 1.11 20.63 20.56
N GLY A 151 0.66 19.51 21.12
CA GLY A 151 -0.56 18.82 20.71
C GLY A 151 -1.79 19.43 21.38
N GLN A 152 -2.86 19.57 20.61
CA GLN A 152 -4.13 20.16 21.03
C GLN A 152 -5.29 19.44 20.33
N ASP A 153 -6.53 19.63 20.80
CA ASP A 153 -7.69 18.98 20.15
C ASP A 153 -7.97 19.53 18.74
N THR A 154 -7.61 20.77 18.49
CA THR A 154 -7.81 21.49 17.21
C THR A 154 -6.63 21.37 16.25
N GLY A 155 -5.49 20.82 16.70
CA GLY A 155 -4.32 20.63 15.85
C GLY A 155 -3.00 20.60 16.61
N ILE A 156 -1.93 21.00 15.93
CA ILE A 156 -0.58 21.08 16.48
C ILE A 156 -0.05 22.51 16.37
N THR A 157 0.57 23.01 17.42
CA THR A 157 1.32 24.28 17.41
C THR A 157 2.80 23.98 17.58
N LEU A 158 3.65 24.61 16.78
CA LEU A 158 5.09 24.46 16.89
C LEU A 158 5.70 25.75 17.41
N LEU A 159 6.58 25.63 18.41
CA LEU A 159 7.38 26.74 18.90
C LEU A 159 8.82 26.56 18.44
N SER A 160 9.30 27.52 17.65
CA SER A 160 10.65 27.50 17.05
C SER A 160 11.52 28.61 17.65
N PRO A 161 12.76 28.31 18.04
CA PRO A 161 13.69 29.30 18.59
C PRO A 161 14.34 30.13 17.48
N VAL A 162 14.56 31.41 17.75
CA VAL A 162 15.34 32.33 16.91
C VAL A 162 16.27 33.11 17.82
N ILE A 163 17.57 33.07 17.52
CA ILE A 163 18.55 33.92 18.17
C ILE A 163 18.60 35.24 17.40
N MET A 164 18.17 36.32 18.04
CA MET A 164 18.21 37.65 17.44
C MET A 164 19.65 38.14 17.30
N SER A 165 19.88 39.15 16.45
CA SER A 165 21.22 39.72 16.22
C SER A 165 21.94 40.18 17.51
N MET A 166 21.17 40.52 18.55
CA MET A 166 21.68 40.90 19.88
C MET A 166 21.92 39.71 20.82
N GLY A 167 21.85 38.47 20.32
CA GLY A 167 22.05 37.24 21.11
C GLY A 167 20.83 36.80 21.93
N ARG A 168 19.73 37.56 21.95
CA ARG A 168 18.51 37.21 22.68
C ARG A 168 17.75 36.08 21.98
N LEU A 169 17.39 35.05 22.74
CA LEU A 169 16.50 33.98 22.29
C LEU A 169 15.05 34.49 22.23
N HIS A 170 14.42 34.36 21.08
CA HIS A 170 13.00 34.59 20.87
C HIS A 170 12.34 33.31 20.37
N TRP A 171 11.03 33.19 20.56
CA TRP A 171 10.26 32.05 20.10
C TRP A 171 9.16 32.54 19.16
N TYR A 172 9.06 31.93 17.98
CA TYR A 172 7.93 32.17 17.08
C TYR A 172 7.13 30.89 16.90
N PHE A 173 5.84 31.03 16.60
CA PHE A 173 4.93 29.92 16.45
C PHE A 173 4.58 29.67 14.99
N SER A 174 4.32 28.41 14.66
CA SER A 174 3.62 28.02 13.44
C SER A 174 2.50 27.03 13.81
N ARG A 175 1.40 27.05 13.04
CA ARG A 175 0.20 26.27 13.32
C ARG A 175 -0.01 25.23 12.22
N LEU A 176 -0.34 24.02 12.66
CA LEU A 176 -0.68 22.88 11.85
C LEU A 176 -2.10 22.44 12.23
N ALA A 177 -3.09 22.92 11.48
CA ALA A 177 -4.51 22.62 11.71
C ALA A 177 -5.28 22.60 10.39
N GLY A 178 -6.18 21.63 10.21
CA GLY A 178 -7.15 21.57 9.11
C GLY A 178 -6.58 21.66 7.68
N GLN A 179 -7.46 21.99 6.72
CA GLN A 179 -7.15 22.13 5.29
C GLN A 179 -6.40 23.42 4.94
N VAL A 180 -6.29 24.38 5.86
CA VAL A 180 -5.54 25.63 5.64
C VAL A 180 -4.67 25.85 6.87
N SER A 181 -3.42 25.40 6.80
CA SER A 181 -2.41 25.90 7.73
C SER A 181 -2.21 27.40 7.42
N ASN A 182 -1.99 28.22 8.46
CA ASN A 182 -1.87 29.68 8.33
C ASN A 182 -0.94 30.08 7.15
N PRO A 183 -1.18 31.21 6.45
CA PRO A 183 -0.27 31.70 5.43
C PRO A 183 1.17 31.75 5.97
N GLY A 184 2.07 30.95 5.38
CA GLY A 184 3.47 30.81 5.82
C GLY A 184 3.80 29.54 6.63
N SER A 185 2.88 28.59 6.76
CA SER A 185 3.19 27.26 7.30
C SER A 185 3.73 26.35 6.19
N ASP A 186 5.01 25.97 6.29
CA ASP A 186 5.69 25.07 5.35
C ASP A 186 5.47 23.58 5.67
N ILE A 187 4.49 23.28 6.53
CA ILE A 187 4.26 21.96 7.13
C ILE A 187 2.88 21.51 6.66
N GLY A 188 2.82 20.34 6.00
CA GLY A 188 1.65 19.85 5.26
C GLY A 188 0.35 19.72 6.08
N HIS A 189 -0.76 19.30 5.49
CA HIS A 189 -2.05 19.23 6.21
C HIS A 189 -2.07 18.14 7.30
N LEU A 190 -2.66 18.42 8.47
CA LEU A 190 -2.79 17.44 9.57
C LEU A 190 -3.85 16.38 9.20
N PRO A 191 -3.55 15.06 9.20
CA PRO A 191 -4.54 14.05 8.79
C PRO A 191 -5.74 13.94 9.73
N PHE A 192 -5.49 13.88 11.05
CA PHE A 192 -6.54 13.84 12.07
C PHE A 192 -6.24 14.84 13.19
N ALA A 193 -7.28 15.55 13.64
CA ALA A 193 -7.26 16.38 14.83
C ALA A 193 -7.47 15.53 16.10
N ASN A 194 -7.85 16.16 17.21
CA ASN A 194 -8.01 15.53 18.52
C ASN A 194 -6.73 14.81 18.96
N ILE A 195 -5.62 15.56 18.99
CA ILE A 195 -4.32 15.05 19.38
C ILE A 195 -4.35 14.73 20.86
N THR A 196 -3.91 13.52 21.22
CA THR A 196 -3.95 13.03 22.60
C THR A 196 -2.55 12.87 23.19
N VAL A 197 -1.55 12.55 22.36
CA VAL A 197 -0.16 12.37 22.79
C VAL A 197 0.82 12.62 21.65
N LEU A 198 1.97 13.20 21.96
CA LEU A 198 3.09 13.36 21.05
C LEU A 198 4.30 12.59 21.59
N SER A 199 5.13 12.07 20.69
CA SER A 199 6.33 11.34 21.08
C SER A 199 7.41 11.41 19.99
N VAL A 200 8.67 11.29 20.39
CA VAL A 200 9.84 11.27 19.50
C VAL A 200 10.82 10.22 19.96
N SER A 201 11.74 9.84 19.08
CA SER A 201 12.93 9.12 19.53
C SER A 201 13.89 10.07 20.25
N HIS A 202 14.30 9.72 21.46
CA HIS A 202 15.30 10.48 22.21
C HIS A 202 16.76 10.11 21.86
N SER A 203 16.99 9.16 20.94
CA SER A 203 18.34 8.82 20.49
C SER A 203 18.76 9.72 19.32
N LYS A 204 19.84 10.51 19.53
CA LYS A 204 20.42 11.47 18.57
C LYS A 204 20.85 10.85 17.22
N SER A 205 21.05 9.53 17.16
CA SER A 205 21.43 8.78 15.96
C SER A 205 20.25 8.06 15.27
N SER A 206 19.02 8.22 15.78
CA SER A 206 17.85 7.46 15.36
C SER A 206 16.65 8.35 14.99
N ASP A 207 15.57 7.72 14.54
CA ASP A 207 14.38 8.30 13.90
C ASP A 207 14.03 9.76 14.29
N ARG A 208 14.17 10.67 13.33
CA ARG A 208 13.94 12.13 13.49
C ARG A 208 12.46 12.52 13.38
N ARG A 209 11.59 11.54 13.12
CA ARG A 209 10.16 11.76 12.84
C ARG A 209 9.38 11.96 14.13
N ILE A 210 8.30 12.72 14.01
CA ILE A 210 7.37 12.93 15.11
C ILE A 210 6.28 11.87 15.04
N TRP A 211 5.91 11.35 16.20
CA TRP A 211 4.81 10.41 16.36
C TRP A 211 3.68 11.07 17.13
N ILE A 212 2.47 10.90 16.63
CA ILE A 212 1.28 11.62 17.10
C ILE A 212 0.18 10.59 17.33
N GLY A 213 -0.31 10.50 18.56
CA GLY A 213 -1.53 9.79 18.91
C GLY A 213 -2.73 10.72 18.85
N SER A 214 -3.88 10.16 18.45
CA SER A 214 -5.17 10.85 18.40
C SER A 214 -6.31 9.91 18.81
N VAL A 215 -7.54 10.41 18.74
CA VAL A 215 -8.76 9.57 18.84
C VAL A 215 -8.97 8.63 17.64
N ARG A 216 -8.13 8.74 16.60
CA ARG A 216 -8.18 7.95 15.36
C ARG A 216 -6.98 7.01 15.21
N GLY A 217 -6.20 6.78 16.27
CA GLY A 217 -4.98 5.98 16.21
C GLY A 217 -3.71 6.82 16.10
N VAL A 218 -2.69 6.27 15.45
CA VAL A 218 -1.34 6.87 15.41
C VAL A 218 -1.03 7.42 14.03
N MET A 219 -0.33 8.54 13.99
CA MET A 219 0.22 9.16 12.80
C MET A 219 1.73 9.36 13.00
N ARG A 220 2.50 9.25 11.91
CA ARG A 220 3.94 9.58 11.91
C ARG A 220 4.24 10.62 10.85
N PHE A 221 4.93 11.67 11.25
CA PHE A 221 5.29 12.80 10.39
C PHE A 221 6.79 12.84 10.09
N ASP A 222 7.15 12.93 8.81
CA ASP A 222 8.52 13.14 8.34
C ASP A 222 8.68 14.54 7.74
N SER A 223 9.44 15.41 8.43
CA SER A 223 9.65 16.79 8.01
C SER A 223 10.56 16.97 6.80
N ASN A 224 11.21 15.89 6.30
CA ASN A 224 12.07 15.98 5.12
C ASN A 224 11.31 15.82 3.80
N THR A 225 9.99 15.61 3.87
CA THR A 225 9.11 15.48 2.71
C THR A 225 7.92 16.42 2.87
N SER A 226 7.47 16.96 1.74
CA SER A 226 6.38 17.95 1.65
C SER A 226 5.13 17.43 0.94
N ASP A 227 5.11 16.15 0.58
CA ASP A 227 4.01 15.48 -0.11
C ASP A 227 3.08 14.75 0.89
N LEU A 228 1.96 14.16 0.46
CA LEU A 228 1.13 13.25 1.28
C LEU A 228 1.97 12.15 1.96
N ASN A 229 3.11 11.81 1.37
CA ASN A 229 4.12 10.90 1.90
C ASN A 229 4.82 11.36 3.19
N ALA A 230 4.65 12.63 3.59
CA ALA A 230 5.10 13.15 4.87
C ALA A 230 4.36 12.51 6.03
N TRP A 231 3.13 12.05 5.79
CA TRP A 231 2.33 11.37 6.78
C TRP A 231 2.33 9.87 6.53
N ARG A 232 2.38 9.11 7.62
CA ARG A 232 1.96 7.71 7.65
C ARG A 232 0.87 7.53 8.68
N ILE A 233 -0.20 6.86 8.28
CA ILE A 233 -1.41 6.70 9.09
C ILE A 233 -1.55 5.26 9.56
N PHE A 234 -1.86 5.09 10.84
CA PHE A 234 -2.05 3.81 11.51
C PHE A 234 -3.37 3.84 12.29
N ASN A 235 -4.50 3.74 11.58
CA ASN A 235 -5.84 3.94 12.15
C ASN A 235 -6.81 2.74 12.00
N SER A 236 -6.39 1.68 11.32
CA SER A 236 -7.21 0.49 11.06
C SER A 236 -6.72 -0.73 11.83
N ALA A 237 -7.52 -1.79 11.78
CA ALA A 237 -7.24 -3.12 12.33
C ALA A 237 -5.88 -3.70 11.91
N ARG A 238 -5.34 -3.24 10.77
CA ARG A 238 -3.99 -3.60 10.28
C ARG A 238 -2.89 -3.20 11.28
N TYR A 239 -3.13 -2.15 12.06
CA TYR A 239 -2.14 -1.51 12.92
C TYR A 239 -2.59 -1.33 14.37
N MET A 240 -3.89 -1.14 14.56
CA MET A 240 -4.51 -0.78 15.83
C MET A 240 -5.51 -1.87 16.24
N PRO A 241 -5.72 -2.09 17.55
CA PRO A 241 -6.67 -3.08 18.04
C PRO A 241 -8.12 -2.59 17.95
N ASN A 242 -8.58 -2.21 16.75
CA ASN A 242 -9.92 -1.64 16.52
C ASN A 242 -10.63 -2.25 15.32
N ARG A 243 -11.97 -2.22 15.36
CA ARG A 243 -12.85 -2.51 14.22
C ARG A 243 -13.61 -1.28 13.73
N GLU A 244 -13.62 -0.23 14.54
CA GLU A 244 -14.39 0.99 14.33
C GLU A 244 -13.43 2.13 14.03
N SER A 245 -13.94 3.23 13.49
CA SER A 245 -13.14 4.38 13.08
C SER A 245 -12.50 5.15 14.25
N GLN A 246 -12.84 4.84 15.50
CA GLN A 246 -12.27 5.47 16.70
C GLN A 246 -11.44 4.49 17.52
N VAL A 247 -10.20 4.89 17.81
CA VAL A 247 -9.27 4.20 18.69
C VAL A 247 -8.37 5.26 19.34
N SER A 248 -8.65 5.57 20.60
CA SER A 248 -7.98 6.67 21.29
C SER A 248 -6.66 6.20 21.85
N VAL A 249 -5.57 6.85 21.44
CA VAL A 249 -4.24 6.62 21.97
C VAL A 249 -4.06 7.49 23.22
N SER A 250 -3.80 6.90 24.39
CA SER A 250 -3.59 7.65 25.63
C SER A 250 -2.13 7.85 25.99
N SER A 251 -1.23 7.03 25.45
CA SER A 251 0.22 7.12 25.66
C SER A 251 0.96 6.54 24.46
N LEU A 252 2.13 7.10 24.17
CA LEU A 252 2.97 6.70 23.04
C LEU A 252 4.45 6.77 23.41
N ALA A 253 5.16 5.65 23.25
CA ALA A 253 6.59 5.56 23.48
C ALA A 253 7.31 5.13 22.21
N ILE A 254 8.38 5.84 21.84
CA ILE A 254 9.21 5.52 20.67
C ILE A 254 10.53 4.94 21.15
N LEU A 255 10.66 3.63 20.95
CA LEU A 255 11.87 2.89 21.26
C LEU A 255 12.78 2.92 20.04
N SER A 256 13.96 3.49 20.20
CA SER A 256 15.01 3.41 19.20
C SER A 256 16.13 2.51 19.68
N TYR A 257 16.55 1.61 18.80
CA TYR A 257 17.58 0.64 19.13
C TYR A 257 18.94 1.34 19.29
N ALA A 258 19.61 1.02 20.39
CA ALA A 258 20.98 1.44 20.63
C ALA A 258 21.96 0.74 19.66
N ASN A 259 23.17 1.28 19.56
CA ASN A 259 24.27 0.68 18.79
C ASN A 259 24.40 -0.82 19.10
N GLY A 260 24.30 -1.69 18.08
CA GLY A 260 24.56 -3.14 18.19
C GLY A 260 23.41 -4.08 17.81
N ILE A 261 22.20 -3.57 17.50
CA ILE A 261 21.12 -4.36 16.87
C ILE A 261 21.34 -4.37 15.35
N PRO A 262 21.00 -5.45 14.62
CA PRO A 262 21.17 -5.49 13.17
C PRO A 262 20.53 -4.27 12.49
N ASN A 263 21.26 -3.70 11.52
CA ASN A 263 20.95 -2.46 10.78
C ASN A 263 19.61 -2.48 10.01
N ASN A 264 18.80 -3.52 10.17
CA ASN A 264 17.53 -3.73 9.50
C ASN A 264 16.30 -3.42 10.36
N ILE A 265 16.42 -3.11 11.66
CA ILE A 265 15.28 -2.73 12.50
C ILE A 265 15.32 -1.24 12.83
N GLY A 266 14.30 -0.50 12.39
CA GLY A 266 14.07 0.91 12.73
C GLY A 266 13.36 1.08 14.08
N SER A 267 12.90 2.29 14.38
CA SER A 267 12.20 2.56 15.65
C SER A 267 10.91 1.75 15.79
N THR A 268 10.60 1.39 17.03
CA THR A 268 9.34 0.74 17.42
C THR A 268 8.49 1.74 18.19
N ALA A 269 7.26 1.98 17.73
CA ALA A 269 6.27 2.74 18.47
C ALA A 269 5.39 1.79 19.29
N VAL A 270 5.21 2.08 20.58
CA VAL A 270 4.28 1.36 21.46
C VAL A 270 3.18 2.33 21.87
N ALA A 271 1.96 2.05 21.45
CA ALA A 271 0.79 2.87 21.71
C ALA A 271 -0.14 2.16 22.71
N VAL A 272 -0.51 2.85 23.79
CA VAL A 272 -1.57 2.43 24.69
C VAL A 272 -2.87 3.03 24.18
N THR A 273 -3.86 2.19 23.90
CA THR A 273 -5.17 2.62 23.41
C THR A 273 -6.28 2.22 24.36
N ASN A 274 -7.45 2.82 24.22
CA ASN A 274 -8.66 2.40 24.92
C ASN A 274 -9.18 1.00 24.52
N ARG A 275 -8.56 0.35 23.52
CA ARG A 275 -8.90 -1.00 23.04
C ARG A 275 -7.79 -2.03 23.25
N GLY A 276 -6.63 -1.63 23.78
CA GLY A 276 -5.47 -2.51 23.99
C GLY A 276 -4.15 -1.85 23.57
N LEU A 277 -3.10 -2.66 23.48
CA LEU A 277 -1.76 -2.21 23.08
C LEU A 277 -1.55 -2.40 21.57
N ALA A 278 -0.93 -1.43 20.91
CA ALA A 278 -0.43 -1.56 19.54
C ALA A 278 1.10 -1.40 19.54
N VAL A 279 1.79 -2.28 18.80
CA VAL A 279 3.25 -2.25 18.65
C VAL A 279 3.59 -2.16 17.17
N LEU A 280 4.10 -1.00 16.74
CA LEU A 280 4.44 -0.72 15.36
C LEU A 280 5.96 -0.77 15.19
N ARG A 281 6.47 -1.83 14.56
CA ARG A 281 7.90 -2.01 14.28
C ARG A 281 8.19 -1.78 12.79
N PHE A 282 9.24 -1.01 12.51
CA PHE A 282 9.70 -0.79 11.14
C PHE A 282 10.87 -1.71 10.85
N GLU A 283 10.71 -2.58 9.88
CA GLU A 283 11.78 -3.46 9.40
C GLU A 283 12.16 -3.08 7.98
N LYS A 284 13.46 -3.10 7.70
CA LYS A 284 13.99 -2.85 6.36
C LYS A 284 13.94 -4.16 5.57
N TRP A 285 13.15 -4.13 4.50
CA TRP A 285 13.02 -5.22 3.56
C TRP A 285 13.56 -4.80 2.20
N THR A 286 14.31 -5.68 1.54
CA THR A 286 14.50 -5.57 0.09
C THR A 286 13.24 -6.05 -0.62
N LEU A 287 13.01 -5.58 -1.85
CA LEU A 287 11.90 -6.08 -2.66
C LEU A 287 12.01 -7.60 -2.92
N ALA A 288 13.24 -8.13 -3.00
CA ALA A 288 13.48 -9.55 -3.15
C ALA A 288 13.03 -10.37 -1.93
N GLN A 289 13.34 -9.92 -0.71
CA GLN A 289 12.85 -10.55 0.52
C GLN A 289 11.32 -10.53 0.58
N LYS A 290 10.71 -9.43 0.14
CA LYS A 290 9.26 -9.28 0.12
C LYS A 290 8.59 -10.19 -0.91
N ALA A 291 9.20 -10.34 -2.09
CA ALA A 291 8.77 -11.31 -3.09
C ALA A 291 8.85 -12.74 -2.59
N GLU A 292 9.91 -13.10 -1.84
CA GLU A 292 10.05 -14.42 -1.22
C GLU A 292 9.00 -14.65 -0.13
N HIS A 293 8.68 -13.64 0.68
CA HIS A 293 7.56 -13.71 1.64
C HIS A 293 6.24 -13.98 0.93
N PHE A 294 5.95 -13.25 -0.13
CA PHE A 294 4.71 -13.41 -0.89
C PHE A 294 4.65 -14.73 -1.67
N GLN A 295 5.78 -15.25 -2.13
CA GLN A 295 5.83 -16.60 -2.70
C GLN A 295 5.46 -17.64 -1.64
N ARG A 296 6.13 -17.60 -0.47
CA ARG A 296 5.81 -18.49 0.65
C ARG A 296 4.37 -18.34 1.15
N PHE A 297 3.80 -17.14 1.05
CA PHE A 297 2.44 -16.85 1.42
C PHE A 297 1.43 -17.60 0.53
N LEU A 298 1.65 -17.61 -0.80
CA LEU A 298 0.80 -18.35 -1.73
C LEU A 298 1.00 -19.87 -1.60
N ASP A 299 2.24 -20.32 -1.41
CA ASP A 299 2.60 -21.74 -1.31
C ASP A 299 2.01 -22.44 -0.05
N GLN A 300 1.35 -21.69 0.84
CA GLN A 300 0.62 -22.25 1.98
C GLN A 300 -0.59 -23.08 1.48
N PRO A 301 -0.65 -24.39 1.80
CA PRO A 301 -1.61 -25.32 1.18
C PRO A 301 -3.08 -24.99 1.46
N ASP A 302 -3.37 -24.35 2.61
CA ASP A 302 -4.71 -24.09 3.09
C ASP A 302 -5.19 -22.66 2.82
N ARG A 303 -4.57 -21.96 1.83
CA ARG A 303 -4.80 -20.53 1.60
C ARG A 303 -5.32 -20.18 0.20
N HIS A 304 -4.45 -19.83 -0.76
CA HIS A 304 -4.87 -19.24 -2.04
C HIS A 304 -4.83 -20.19 -3.25
N ASP A 305 -4.10 -21.30 -3.15
CA ASP A 305 -4.07 -22.35 -4.19
C ASP A 305 -5.29 -23.29 -4.02
N LYS A 306 -6.17 -23.25 -5.01
CA LYS A 306 -7.32 -24.12 -5.16
C LYS A 306 -7.20 -24.88 -6.48
N TYR A 307 -6.73 -26.12 -6.42
CA TYR A 307 -6.58 -26.99 -7.59
C TYR A 307 -5.60 -26.45 -8.66
N GLY A 308 -4.61 -25.64 -8.26
CA GLY A 308 -3.73 -24.93 -9.19
C GLY A 308 -4.34 -23.62 -9.72
N LEU A 309 -5.58 -23.29 -9.36
CA LEU A 309 -6.15 -21.96 -9.57
C LEU A 309 -5.82 -21.06 -8.37
N VAL A 310 -5.66 -19.76 -8.63
CA VAL A 310 -5.40 -18.76 -7.58
C VAL A 310 -6.70 -18.05 -7.26
N SER A 311 -7.07 -18.06 -5.99
CA SER A 311 -8.35 -17.52 -5.52
C SER A 311 -8.19 -16.65 -4.28
N ARG A 312 -9.14 -15.74 -4.08
CA ARG A 312 -9.27 -15.01 -2.82
C ARG A 312 -9.66 -15.95 -1.69
N CYS A 313 -9.25 -15.61 -0.49
CA CYS A 313 -9.60 -16.32 0.72
C CYS A 313 -10.75 -15.59 1.44
N ASN A 314 -11.89 -16.27 1.64
CA ASN A 314 -12.97 -15.74 2.48
C ASN A 314 -12.86 -16.34 3.89
N MET A 315 -13.03 -15.53 4.92
CA MET A 315 -12.92 -15.94 6.33
C MET A 315 -14.29 -15.90 7.00
N SER A 316 -14.64 -16.94 7.74
CA SER A 316 -15.89 -16.96 8.52
C SER A 316 -15.78 -16.17 9.83
N SER A 317 -14.55 -15.94 10.30
CA SER A 317 -14.25 -15.12 11.47
C SER A 317 -13.38 -13.94 11.09
N TRP A 318 -13.75 -12.76 11.60
CA TRP A 318 -13.07 -11.49 11.31
C TRP A 318 -11.58 -11.58 11.66
N GLY A 319 -10.71 -11.37 10.67
CA GLY A 319 -9.27 -11.36 10.84
C GLY A 319 -8.62 -12.73 11.11
N ASP A 320 -9.37 -13.83 11.04
CA ASP A 320 -8.84 -15.16 11.36
C ASP A 320 -8.58 -15.99 10.10
N ILE A 321 -7.35 -15.93 9.61
CA ILE A 321 -6.89 -16.65 8.42
C ILE A 321 -7.01 -18.17 8.55
N ARG A 322 -7.15 -18.72 9.76
CA ARG A 322 -7.34 -20.17 9.97
C ARG A 322 -8.74 -20.61 9.54
N THR A 323 -9.66 -19.67 9.36
CA THR A 323 -11.02 -19.90 8.87
C THR A 323 -11.15 -19.68 7.36
N CYS A 324 -10.00 -19.63 6.65
CA CYS A 324 -9.97 -19.47 5.20
C CYS A 324 -10.80 -20.54 4.49
N MET A 325 -11.73 -20.09 3.67
CA MET A 325 -12.51 -20.91 2.76
C MET A 325 -12.16 -20.51 1.33
N LYS A 326 -11.58 -21.47 0.61
CA LYS A 326 -11.25 -21.37 -0.82
C LYS A 326 -12.52 -21.49 -1.64
N GLY A 327 -13.11 -20.35 -1.99
CA GLY A 327 -14.31 -20.29 -2.81
C GLY A 327 -14.01 -20.36 -4.31
N PRO A 328 -15.01 -20.65 -5.14
CA PRO A 328 -14.95 -20.37 -6.56
C PRO A 328 -15.00 -18.87 -6.79
N SER A 329 -14.15 -18.39 -7.69
CA SER A 329 -14.24 -17.05 -8.23
C SER A 329 -14.83 -17.11 -9.63
N ASP A 330 -15.48 -16.01 -9.98
CA ASP A 330 -15.95 -15.65 -11.30
C ASP A 330 -14.80 -15.35 -12.29
N ASN A 331 -13.57 -15.27 -11.76
CA ASN A 331 -12.34 -14.90 -12.43
C ASN A 331 -11.15 -15.80 -12.05
N ASP A 332 -11.38 -17.07 -11.72
CA ASP A 332 -10.27 -17.95 -11.29
C ASP A 332 -9.25 -18.14 -12.44
N GLY A 333 -9.70 -18.14 -13.70
CA GLY A 333 -8.83 -18.27 -14.88
C GLY A 333 -7.86 -17.10 -15.03
N LEU A 334 -8.37 -15.88 -14.89
CA LEU A 334 -7.64 -14.62 -14.96
C LEU A 334 -6.61 -14.55 -13.84
N TRP A 335 -7.03 -14.75 -12.58
CA TRP A 335 -6.12 -14.63 -11.45
C TRP A 335 -5.03 -15.72 -11.46
N ALA A 336 -5.38 -16.94 -11.87
CA ALA A 336 -4.39 -17.99 -12.09
C ALA A 336 -3.43 -17.67 -13.25
N SER A 337 -3.92 -17.07 -14.34
CA SER A 337 -3.09 -16.62 -15.47
C SER A 337 -2.11 -15.53 -15.05
N MET A 338 -2.56 -14.56 -14.25
CA MET A 338 -1.70 -13.48 -13.77
C MET A 338 -0.63 -13.99 -12.79
N TYR A 339 -0.99 -14.92 -11.91
CA TYR A 339 0.00 -15.58 -11.07
C TYR A 339 0.98 -16.42 -11.90
N LEU A 340 0.50 -17.21 -12.87
CA LEU A 340 1.35 -18.00 -13.75
C LEU A 340 2.34 -17.12 -14.51
N ALA A 341 1.90 -15.98 -15.06
CA ALA A 341 2.79 -15.02 -15.70
C ALA A 341 3.90 -14.53 -14.76
N SER A 342 3.60 -14.33 -13.46
CA SER A 342 4.62 -14.00 -12.47
C SER A 342 5.69 -15.09 -12.35
N GLN A 343 5.28 -16.36 -12.38
CA GLN A 343 6.19 -17.50 -12.29
C GLN A 343 6.97 -17.72 -13.59
N VAL A 344 6.36 -17.43 -14.75
CA VAL A 344 7.05 -17.44 -16.04
C VAL A 344 8.17 -16.40 -16.06
N PHE A 345 7.91 -15.15 -15.67
CA PHE A 345 8.95 -14.13 -15.56
C PHE A 345 10.01 -14.49 -14.52
N ARG A 346 9.59 -15.03 -13.36
CA ARG A 346 10.50 -15.52 -12.33
C ARG A 346 11.44 -16.61 -12.84
N TYR A 347 10.92 -17.60 -13.56
CA TYR A 347 11.72 -18.64 -14.19
C TYR A 347 12.64 -18.06 -15.27
N ALA A 348 12.17 -17.12 -16.09
CA ALA A 348 13.01 -16.49 -17.10
C ALA A 348 14.22 -15.75 -16.51
N VAL A 349 14.05 -15.14 -15.33
CA VAL A 349 15.12 -14.44 -14.58
C VAL A 349 16.05 -15.40 -13.85
N LEU A 350 15.52 -16.44 -13.19
CA LEU A 350 16.30 -17.30 -12.28
C LEU A 350 16.77 -18.62 -12.89
N ARG A 351 16.07 -19.11 -13.93
CA ARG A 351 16.31 -20.40 -14.59
C ARG A 351 16.33 -21.61 -13.65
N ASP A 352 15.49 -21.57 -12.61
CA ASP A 352 15.36 -22.64 -11.62
C ASP A 352 14.31 -23.68 -12.06
N PRO A 353 14.68 -24.97 -12.19
CA PRO A 353 13.75 -26.02 -12.63
C PRO A 353 12.59 -26.28 -11.66
N THR A 354 12.74 -25.96 -10.37
CA THR A 354 11.65 -26.08 -9.38
C THR A 354 10.54 -25.09 -9.67
N ILE A 355 10.89 -23.86 -10.05
CA ILE A 355 9.96 -22.80 -10.44
C ILE A 355 9.23 -23.20 -11.72
N LYS A 356 9.95 -23.79 -12.69
CA LYS A 356 9.33 -24.33 -13.91
C LYS A 356 8.29 -25.39 -13.57
N SER A 357 8.63 -26.39 -12.76
CA SER A 357 7.69 -27.45 -12.35
C SER A 357 6.46 -26.91 -11.64
N GLN A 358 6.62 -25.91 -10.77
CA GLN A 358 5.50 -25.26 -10.09
C GLN A 358 4.62 -24.46 -11.06
N ALA A 359 5.23 -23.71 -12.00
CA ALA A 359 4.48 -22.98 -13.02
C ALA A 359 3.62 -23.92 -13.89
N TRP A 360 4.15 -25.09 -14.26
CA TRP A 360 3.38 -26.09 -15.03
C TRP A 360 2.14 -26.60 -14.29
N LYS A 361 2.15 -26.70 -12.96
CA LYS A 361 0.96 -27.06 -12.17
C LYS A 361 -0.19 -26.05 -12.38
N HIS A 362 0.13 -24.76 -12.43
CA HIS A 362 -0.87 -23.71 -12.66
C HIS A 362 -1.32 -23.67 -14.12
N PHE A 363 -0.40 -23.87 -15.06
CA PHE A 363 -0.75 -24.03 -16.47
C PHE A 363 -1.71 -25.21 -16.71
N GLU A 364 -1.46 -26.36 -16.07
CA GLU A 364 -2.31 -27.55 -16.14
C GLU A 364 -3.71 -27.32 -15.58
N ALA A 365 -3.85 -26.46 -14.56
CA ALA A 365 -5.16 -26.04 -14.07
C ALA A 365 -5.91 -25.18 -15.11
N LEU A 366 -5.21 -24.29 -15.84
CA LEU A 366 -5.79 -23.52 -16.93
C LEU A 366 -6.14 -24.40 -18.15
N GLU A 367 -5.32 -25.41 -18.46
CA GLU A 367 -5.65 -26.44 -19.44
C GLU A 367 -6.93 -27.18 -19.05
N LEU A 368 -7.07 -27.55 -17.78
CA LEU A 368 -8.26 -28.21 -17.29
C LEU A 368 -9.50 -27.32 -17.43
N LEU A 369 -9.41 -26.01 -17.17
CA LEU A 369 -10.52 -25.08 -17.43
C LEU A 369 -10.99 -25.12 -18.90
N ASN A 370 -10.09 -25.30 -19.85
CA ASN A 370 -10.40 -25.42 -21.28
C ASN A 370 -10.97 -26.80 -21.68
N GLN A 371 -10.91 -27.78 -20.78
CA GLN A 371 -11.31 -29.16 -21.05
C GLN A 371 -12.61 -29.53 -20.33
N VAL A 372 -12.90 -28.93 -19.17
CA VAL A 372 -14.03 -29.33 -18.31
C VAL A 372 -15.40 -29.18 -18.96
N SER A 373 -15.58 -28.22 -19.87
CA SER A 373 -16.84 -28.03 -20.61
C SER A 373 -17.02 -29.06 -21.72
N GLY A 374 -15.93 -29.63 -22.26
CA GLY A 374 -15.95 -30.41 -23.50
C GLY A 374 -16.18 -29.56 -24.77
N ILE A 375 -16.32 -28.24 -24.64
CA ILE A 375 -16.48 -27.31 -25.74
C ILE A 375 -15.08 -26.79 -26.12
N LEU A 376 -14.63 -27.14 -27.33
CA LEU A 376 -13.30 -26.81 -27.80
C LEU A 376 -13.13 -25.29 -27.94
N GLY A 377 -12.21 -24.71 -27.16
CA GLY A 377 -11.95 -23.26 -27.17
C GLY A 377 -12.82 -22.45 -26.21
N TYR A 378 -13.59 -23.11 -25.35
CA TYR A 378 -14.39 -22.46 -24.31
C TYR A 378 -13.90 -22.86 -22.91
N PRO A 379 -13.11 -22.01 -22.23
CA PRO A 379 -12.73 -22.24 -20.85
C PRO A 379 -13.90 -21.97 -19.91
N GLY A 380 -14.11 -22.83 -18.91
CA GLY A 380 -14.99 -22.51 -17.78
C GLY A 380 -14.37 -21.44 -16.87
N ARG A 381 -15.19 -20.78 -16.05
CA ARG A 381 -14.75 -19.74 -15.08
C ARG A 381 -14.01 -20.34 -13.89
N SER A 382 -14.43 -21.53 -13.50
CA SER A 382 -13.88 -22.29 -12.38
C SER A 382 -14.23 -23.76 -12.55
N PHE A 383 -13.52 -24.62 -11.83
CA PHE A 383 -13.89 -26.02 -11.68
C PHE A 383 -13.76 -26.46 -10.22
N ALA A 384 -14.52 -27.50 -9.86
CA ALA A 384 -14.49 -28.10 -8.52
C ALA A 384 -14.95 -29.55 -8.55
N LYS A 385 -14.73 -30.29 -7.46
CA LYS A 385 -15.41 -31.58 -7.31
C LYS A 385 -16.90 -31.33 -7.07
N ARG A 386 -17.73 -32.26 -7.51
CA ARG A 386 -19.19 -32.19 -7.35
C ARG A 386 -19.67 -32.14 -5.90
N THR A 387 -18.82 -32.54 -4.95
CA THR A 387 -19.10 -32.53 -3.51
C THR A 387 -18.73 -31.23 -2.81
N ASP A 388 -17.92 -30.39 -3.44
CA ASP A 388 -17.30 -29.24 -2.75
C ASP A 388 -18.24 -28.03 -2.68
N PHE A 389 -19.10 -27.88 -3.69
CA PHE A 389 -20.06 -26.77 -3.77
C PHE A 389 -21.46 -27.30 -4.08
N PRO A 390 -22.50 -26.74 -3.42
CA PRO A 390 -23.87 -27.13 -3.68
C PRO A 390 -24.26 -26.77 -5.12
N PRO A 391 -25.22 -27.51 -5.73
CA PRO A 391 -25.76 -27.13 -7.04
C PRO A 391 -26.31 -25.70 -7.03
N SER A 392 -25.89 -24.87 -7.99
CA SER A 392 -26.51 -23.58 -8.30
C SER A 392 -26.73 -23.47 -9.81
N SER A 393 -27.43 -22.43 -10.26
CA SER A 393 -27.77 -22.22 -11.68
C SER A 393 -26.58 -22.17 -12.62
N ASP A 394 -25.40 -21.83 -12.10
CA ASP A 394 -24.22 -21.52 -12.91
C ASP A 394 -23.20 -22.69 -12.90
N TRP A 395 -23.50 -23.79 -12.19
CA TRP A 395 -22.63 -24.97 -12.10
C TRP A 395 -23.17 -26.12 -12.95
N TYR A 396 -22.33 -26.62 -13.84
CA TYR A 396 -22.64 -27.70 -14.76
C TYR A 396 -21.75 -28.92 -14.48
N PRO A 397 -22.30 -30.15 -14.42
CA PRO A 397 -21.47 -31.36 -14.39
C PRO A 397 -20.59 -31.41 -15.64
N SER A 398 -19.30 -31.72 -15.48
CA SER A 398 -18.40 -31.83 -16.63
C SER A 398 -18.76 -33.06 -17.48
N PRO A 399 -18.98 -32.91 -18.81
CA PRO A 399 -19.17 -34.06 -19.69
C PRO A 399 -17.87 -34.86 -19.92
N VAL A 400 -16.71 -34.27 -19.64
CA VAL A 400 -15.39 -34.89 -19.81
C VAL A 400 -14.91 -35.59 -18.53
N TYR A 401 -15.17 -35.00 -17.36
CA TYR A 401 -14.69 -35.48 -16.07
C TYR A 401 -15.85 -35.72 -15.09
N SER A 402 -16.29 -36.97 -14.98
CA SER A 402 -17.49 -37.36 -14.19
C SER A 402 -17.50 -36.92 -12.71
N ASN A 403 -16.33 -36.71 -12.10
CA ASN A 403 -16.17 -36.28 -10.71
C ASN A 403 -16.12 -34.75 -10.54
N LEU A 404 -16.05 -34.00 -11.64
CA LEU A 404 -15.95 -32.54 -11.64
C LEU A 404 -17.25 -31.87 -12.08
N GLN A 405 -17.38 -30.62 -11.69
CA GLN A 405 -18.31 -29.64 -12.21
C GLN A 405 -17.53 -28.36 -12.55
N PHE A 406 -18.07 -27.57 -13.47
CA PHE A 406 -17.48 -26.29 -13.87
C PHE A 406 -18.52 -25.17 -13.78
N LYS A 407 -18.02 -23.95 -13.64
CA LYS A 407 -18.84 -22.74 -13.66
C LYS A 407 -18.85 -22.14 -15.07
N ASP A 408 -20.04 -21.85 -15.58
CA ASP A 408 -20.28 -21.35 -16.94
C ASP A 408 -20.42 -19.81 -16.99
N ASP A 409 -20.80 -19.24 -18.14
CA ASP A 409 -20.90 -17.79 -18.41
C ASP A 409 -19.56 -17.04 -18.34
N THR A 410 -18.53 -17.59 -19.00
CA THR A 410 -17.17 -17.04 -18.99
C THR A 410 -17.09 -15.63 -19.54
N SER A 411 -16.53 -14.72 -18.74
CA SER A 411 -16.41 -13.31 -19.07
C SER A 411 -15.19 -13.04 -19.97
N SER A 412 -15.18 -11.91 -20.68
CA SER A 412 -14.10 -11.56 -21.63
C SER A 412 -12.76 -11.31 -20.93
N ASP A 413 -12.77 -10.88 -19.68
CA ASP A 413 -11.59 -10.70 -18.83
C ASP A 413 -10.82 -12.00 -18.57
N GLU A 414 -11.54 -13.12 -18.41
CA GLU A 414 -10.94 -14.46 -18.35
C GLU A 414 -10.12 -14.74 -19.61
N ILE A 415 -10.71 -14.50 -20.78
CA ILE A 415 -10.07 -14.72 -22.08
C ILE A 415 -8.82 -13.84 -22.24
N VAL A 416 -8.87 -12.57 -21.82
CA VAL A 416 -7.68 -11.70 -21.82
C VAL A 416 -6.56 -12.26 -20.95
N GLY A 417 -6.89 -12.83 -19.78
CA GLY A 417 -5.91 -13.50 -18.92
C GLY A 417 -5.26 -14.72 -19.60
N HIS A 418 -6.08 -15.58 -20.19
CA HIS A 418 -5.64 -16.76 -20.94
C HIS A 418 -4.71 -16.38 -22.11
N GLU A 419 -5.16 -15.43 -22.94
CA GLU A 419 -4.43 -14.96 -24.11
C GLU A 419 -3.17 -14.16 -23.76
N PHE A 420 -3.08 -13.59 -22.56
CA PHE A 420 -1.85 -12.98 -22.05
C PHE A 420 -0.80 -14.03 -21.67
N VAL A 421 -1.20 -15.11 -20.99
CA VAL A 421 -0.23 -16.02 -20.35
C VAL A 421 0.26 -17.15 -21.26
N TYR A 422 -0.57 -17.65 -22.18
CA TYR A 422 -0.16 -18.77 -23.04
C TYR A 422 1.03 -18.46 -23.96
N PRO A 423 1.09 -17.29 -24.63
CA PRO A 423 2.28 -16.89 -25.40
C PRO A 423 3.54 -16.80 -24.53
N LEU A 424 3.42 -16.29 -23.29
CA LEU A 424 4.53 -16.24 -22.35
C LEU A 424 5.00 -17.65 -21.94
N VAL A 425 4.08 -18.59 -21.72
CA VAL A 425 4.43 -19.99 -21.46
C VAL A 425 5.15 -20.59 -22.66
N HIS A 426 4.63 -20.38 -23.87
CA HIS A 426 5.24 -20.86 -25.11
C HIS A 426 6.68 -20.34 -25.28
N ASP A 427 6.90 -19.05 -25.08
CA ASP A 427 8.19 -18.42 -25.42
C ASP A 427 9.21 -18.44 -24.29
N LEU A 428 8.77 -18.43 -23.02
CA LEU A 428 9.67 -18.25 -21.87
C LEU A 428 9.73 -19.46 -20.92
N LEU A 429 8.66 -20.26 -20.81
CA LEU A 429 8.60 -21.42 -19.90
C LEU A 429 8.91 -22.75 -20.61
N ALA A 430 8.44 -22.91 -21.84
CA ALA A 430 8.63 -24.12 -22.62
C ALA A 430 10.08 -24.26 -23.13
N GLU A 431 10.66 -25.45 -22.97
CA GLU A 431 12.02 -25.78 -23.41
C GLU A 431 12.02 -26.65 -24.69
N ASN A 432 10.91 -27.31 -24.99
CA ASN A 432 10.77 -28.21 -26.15
C ASN A 432 9.45 -27.99 -26.92
N ASP A 433 9.36 -28.57 -28.11
CA ASP A 433 8.22 -28.36 -29.01
C ASP A 433 6.91 -28.94 -28.47
N SER A 434 6.96 -30.00 -27.67
CA SER A 434 5.76 -30.58 -27.04
C SER A 434 5.16 -29.61 -26.01
N GLU A 435 6.01 -29.02 -25.17
CA GLU A 435 5.61 -27.99 -24.22
C GLU A 435 5.07 -26.73 -24.93
N ARG A 436 5.75 -26.28 -25.99
CA ARG A 436 5.28 -25.17 -26.83
C ARG A 436 3.90 -25.45 -27.42
N GLN A 437 3.70 -26.65 -27.95
CA GLN A 437 2.45 -27.08 -28.56
C GLN A 437 1.27 -27.03 -27.59
N ARG A 438 1.47 -27.38 -26.31
CA ARG A 438 0.43 -27.30 -25.27
C ARG A 438 -0.10 -25.88 -25.09
N ALA A 439 0.77 -24.89 -25.01
CA ALA A 439 0.35 -23.49 -24.87
C ALA A 439 -0.30 -22.97 -26.16
N TYR A 440 0.32 -23.26 -27.32
CA TYR A 440 -0.19 -22.84 -28.63
C TYR A 440 -1.61 -23.34 -28.90
N ILE A 441 -1.91 -24.61 -28.59
CA ILE A 441 -3.21 -25.18 -28.94
C ILE A 441 -4.36 -24.53 -28.17
N LEU A 442 -4.11 -24.03 -26.94
CA LEU A 442 -5.12 -23.32 -26.15
C LEU A 442 -5.44 -21.97 -26.77
N THR A 443 -4.42 -21.14 -27.06
CA THR A 443 -4.58 -19.87 -27.79
C THR A 443 -5.32 -20.07 -29.12
N PHE A 444 -4.88 -21.05 -29.92
CA PHE A 444 -5.52 -21.34 -31.20
C PHE A 444 -6.99 -21.73 -31.05
N ASN A 445 -7.30 -22.65 -30.12
CA ASN A 445 -8.67 -23.14 -29.95
C ASN A 445 -9.61 -22.03 -29.47
N ILE A 446 -9.20 -21.22 -28.50
CA ILE A 446 -9.99 -20.08 -27.99
C ILE A 446 -10.26 -19.08 -29.11
N THR A 447 -9.20 -18.62 -29.80
CA THR A 447 -9.34 -17.62 -30.86
C THR A 447 -10.14 -18.17 -32.05
N ASN A 448 -9.94 -19.45 -32.43
CA ASN A 448 -10.72 -20.09 -33.49
C ASN A 448 -12.19 -20.28 -33.08
N HIS A 449 -12.50 -20.57 -31.81
CA HIS A 449 -13.88 -20.63 -31.30
C HIS A 449 -14.57 -19.28 -31.49
N ILE A 450 -13.95 -18.19 -31.05
CA ILE A 450 -14.50 -16.83 -31.25
C ILE A 450 -14.70 -16.52 -32.73
N LEU A 451 -13.69 -16.78 -33.57
CA LEU A 451 -13.76 -16.53 -35.02
C LEU A 451 -14.89 -17.32 -35.71
N THR A 452 -15.05 -18.60 -35.37
CA THR A 452 -16.02 -19.49 -36.04
C THR A 452 -17.45 -19.31 -35.55
N HIS A 453 -17.64 -18.64 -34.41
CA HIS A 453 -18.94 -18.29 -33.86
C HIS A 453 -19.25 -16.80 -34.03
N ASP A 454 -18.88 -16.21 -35.17
CA ASP A 454 -19.19 -14.82 -35.52
C ASP A 454 -18.79 -13.81 -34.42
N TRP A 455 -17.60 -14.00 -33.86
CA TRP A 455 -16.99 -13.11 -32.84
C TRP A 455 -17.66 -13.16 -31.47
N TYR A 456 -18.30 -14.28 -31.13
CA TYR A 456 -18.87 -14.53 -29.82
C TYR A 456 -18.18 -15.69 -29.10
N LEU A 457 -18.09 -15.61 -27.78
CA LEU A 457 -17.77 -16.75 -26.94
C LEU A 457 -19.05 -17.54 -26.65
N ILE A 458 -19.25 -18.67 -27.34
CA ILE A 458 -20.43 -19.54 -27.13
C ILE A 458 -20.16 -20.55 -26.01
N ASP A 459 -21.11 -20.69 -25.09
CA ASP A 459 -21.01 -21.50 -23.86
C ASP A 459 -21.85 -22.80 -23.89
N GLU A 460 -22.03 -23.44 -22.72
CA GLU A 460 -22.77 -24.70 -22.54
C GLU A 460 -24.24 -24.60 -22.92
N ASN A 461 -24.86 -23.42 -22.79
CA ASN A 461 -26.27 -23.23 -23.14
C ASN A 461 -26.47 -22.95 -24.64
N HIS A 462 -25.40 -22.97 -25.44
CA HIS A 462 -25.37 -22.67 -26.87
C HIS A 462 -25.76 -21.23 -27.23
N THR A 463 -25.63 -20.30 -26.29
CA THR A 463 -25.71 -18.86 -26.55
C THR A 463 -24.37 -18.19 -26.23
N HIS A 464 -24.24 -16.92 -26.58
CA HIS A 464 -23.01 -16.19 -26.23
C HIS A 464 -23.00 -15.88 -24.74
N THR A 465 -21.82 -15.89 -24.12
CA THR A 465 -21.69 -15.45 -22.74
C THR A 465 -22.06 -13.97 -22.60
N THR A 466 -22.33 -13.55 -21.35
CA THR A 466 -22.75 -12.18 -21.05
C THR A 466 -21.74 -11.13 -21.53
N TRP A 467 -20.44 -11.41 -21.42
CA TRP A 467 -19.37 -10.44 -21.71
C TRP A 467 -18.43 -10.83 -22.86
N GLY A 468 -18.51 -12.07 -23.36
CA GLY A 468 -17.67 -12.60 -24.45
C GLY A 468 -18.17 -12.17 -25.84
N ILE A 469 -18.20 -10.85 -26.08
CA ILE A 469 -18.77 -10.25 -27.29
C ILE A 469 -17.69 -9.42 -27.99
N TRP A 470 -17.36 -9.77 -29.23
CA TRP A 470 -16.45 -9.01 -30.11
C TRP A 470 -17.05 -8.75 -31.49
N ASN A 471 -18.34 -9.07 -31.70
CA ASN A 471 -19.01 -8.90 -32.96
C ASN A 471 -19.15 -7.43 -33.34
N PRO A 472 -18.60 -7.01 -34.51
CA PRO A 472 -18.59 -5.60 -34.89
C PRO A 472 -19.98 -5.05 -35.19
N ILE A 473 -20.95 -5.88 -35.61
CA ILE A 473 -22.32 -5.43 -35.86
C ILE A 473 -22.99 -5.11 -34.53
N GLN A 474 -22.89 -6.00 -33.54
CA GLN A 474 -23.48 -5.79 -32.22
C GLN A 474 -22.84 -4.58 -31.51
N ILE A 475 -21.52 -4.55 -31.42
CA ILE A 475 -20.79 -3.51 -30.67
C ILE A 475 -20.99 -2.12 -31.29
N ASN A 476 -21.04 -2.00 -32.62
CA ASN A 476 -21.18 -0.69 -33.28
C ASN A 476 -22.63 -0.18 -33.34
N ASN A 477 -23.62 -1.08 -33.37
CA ASN A 477 -25.02 -0.67 -33.50
C ASN A 477 -25.77 -0.56 -32.17
N ASP A 478 -25.24 -1.13 -31.09
CA ASP A 478 -25.81 -0.99 -29.75
C ASP A 478 -25.08 0.10 -28.97
N SER A 479 -25.83 1.06 -28.44
CA SER A 479 -25.32 2.16 -27.61
C SER A 479 -24.79 1.68 -26.26
N PHE A 480 -25.21 0.51 -25.77
CA PHE A 480 -24.70 -0.07 -24.53
C PHE A 480 -23.19 -0.31 -24.59
N TYR A 481 -22.68 -0.78 -25.73
CA TYR A 481 -21.25 -1.04 -25.93
C TYR A 481 -20.48 0.17 -26.46
N GLN A 482 -21.09 1.36 -26.57
CA GLN A 482 -20.44 2.55 -27.14
C GLN A 482 -19.13 2.89 -26.43
N GLU A 483 -19.11 2.64 -25.13
CA GLU A 483 -17.94 2.85 -24.29
C GLU A 483 -16.90 1.74 -24.46
N SER A 484 -17.26 0.46 -24.56
CA SER A 484 -16.28 -0.64 -24.62
C SER A 484 -15.69 -0.90 -26.02
N ARG A 485 -16.13 -0.18 -27.06
CA ARG A 485 -15.81 -0.50 -28.48
C ARG A 485 -14.32 -0.68 -28.76
N GLY A 486 -13.46 0.23 -28.30
CA GLY A 486 -12.03 0.09 -28.59
C GLY A 486 -11.34 -0.90 -27.69
N LEU A 487 -11.78 -1.07 -26.45
CA LEU A 487 -11.31 -2.17 -25.61
C LEU A 487 -11.61 -3.53 -26.27
N ASN A 488 -12.86 -3.79 -26.69
CA ASN A 488 -13.21 -5.01 -27.41
C ASN A 488 -12.40 -5.15 -28.70
N SER A 489 -12.23 -4.07 -29.47
CA SER A 489 -11.42 -4.08 -30.71
C SER A 489 -9.95 -4.42 -30.42
N LEU A 490 -9.37 -3.84 -29.36
CA LEU A 490 -7.99 -4.11 -28.95
C LEU A 490 -7.80 -5.56 -28.51
N GLN A 491 -8.73 -6.10 -27.72
CA GLN A 491 -8.73 -7.50 -27.28
C GLN A 491 -8.72 -8.44 -28.49
N ILE A 492 -9.70 -8.31 -29.39
CA ILE A 492 -9.81 -9.24 -30.52
C ILE A 492 -8.64 -9.11 -31.50
N LEU A 493 -8.12 -7.90 -31.73
CA LEU A 493 -6.91 -7.70 -32.55
C LEU A 493 -5.68 -8.36 -31.92
N ALA A 494 -5.54 -8.29 -30.59
CA ALA A 494 -4.46 -8.97 -29.88
C ALA A 494 -4.59 -10.49 -30.00
N PHE A 495 -5.78 -11.06 -29.81
CA PHE A 495 -6.01 -12.52 -29.88
C PHE A 495 -5.73 -13.07 -31.30
N LEU A 496 -6.27 -12.39 -32.31
CA LEU A 496 -6.07 -12.73 -33.72
C LEU A 496 -4.60 -12.67 -34.11
N LEU A 497 -3.90 -11.59 -33.77
CA LEU A 497 -2.51 -11.43 -34.18
C LEU A 497 -1.56 -12.36 -33.44
N GLN A 498 -1.82 -12.66 -32.16
CA GLN A 498 -1.07 -13.67 -31.42
C GLN A 498 -1.25 -15.05 -32.07
N THR A 499 -2.50 -15.45 -32.33
CA THR A 499 -2.77 -16.74 -33.00
C THR A 499 -2.13 -16.78 -34.39
N TYR A 500 -2.19 -15.69 -35.16
CA TYR A 500 -1.51 -15.59 -36.45
C TYR A 500 0.00 -15.76 -36.33
N ALA A 501 0.63 -15.12 -35.34
CA ALA A 501 2.08 -15.13 -35.17
C ALA A 501 2.65 -16.55 -34.98
N TYR A 502 1.88 -17.45 -34.36
CA TYR A 502 2.26 -18.86 -34.16
C TYR A 502 1.75 -19.79 -35.25
N SER A 503 0.52 -19.58 -35.75
CA SER A 503 -0.12 -20.50 -36.72
C SER A 503 0.23 -20.23 -38.18
N GLY A 504 0.46 -18.96 -38.55
CA GLY A 504 0.52 -18.51 -39.94
C GLY A 504 -0.80 -18.69 -40.71
N ASP A 505 -1.93 -18.91 -40.04
CA ASP A 505 -3.24 -19.06 -40.68
C ASP A 505 -3.81 -17.68 -41.06
N GLU A 506 -3.91 -17.41 -42.37
CA GLU A 506 -4.33 -16.13 -42.92
C GLU A 506 -5.76 -15.73 -42.52
N ARG A 507 -6.62 -16.67 -42.08
CA ARG A 507 -7.96 -16.35 -41.55
C ARG A 507 -7.89 -15.39 -40.36
N PHE A 508 -6.79 -15.41 -39.60
CA PHE A 508 -6.58 -14.51 -38.46
C PHE A 508 -5.98 -13.15 -38.86
N LEU A 509 -5.56 -12.96 -40.11
CA LEU A 509 -5.01 -11.68 -40.61
C LEU A 509 -5.98 -10.92 -41.52
N ASP A 510 -6.88 -11.62 -42.24
CA ASP A 510 -7.79 -11.04 -43.23
C ASP A 510 -9.07 -10.38 -42.62
N VAL A 511 -9.04 -9.99 -41.34
CA VAL A 511 -10.21 -9.47 -40.63
C VAL A 511 -10.27 -7.94 -40.71
N THR A 512 -11.36 -7.40 -41.26
CA THR A 512 -11.64 -5.96 -41.29
C THR A 512 -12.44 -5.57 -40.05
N ILE A 513 -11.81 -4.92 -39.07
CA ILE A 513 -12.48 -4.43 -37.86
C ILE A 513 -12.47 -2.90 -37.85
N ALA A 514 -13.63 -2.31 -37.62
CA ALA A 514 -13.78 -0.86 -37.46
C ALA A 514 -13.36 -0.47 -36.03
N VAL A 515 -12.39 0.44 -35.91
CA VAL A 515 -11.84 0.92 -34.63
C VAL A 515 -12.39 2.32 -34.34
N CYS A 516 -13.08 2.49 -33.21
CA CYS A 516 -13.36 3.79 -32.56
C CYS A 516 -13.53 3.56 -31.05
N ASP A 517 -12.93 4.39 -30.18
CA ASP A 517 -13.05 4.31 -28.70
C ASP A 517 -13.04 5.67 -28.01
N ASN A 518 -13.64 5.75 -26.82
CA ASN A 518 -13.54 6.83 -25.84
C ASN A 518 -13.68 6.40 -24.34
N ASN A 519 -13.66 5.11 -23.95
CA ASN A 519 -13.85 4.72 -22.53
C ASN A 519 -12.63 4.14 -21.79
N PHE A 520 -12.65 4.24 -20.46
CA PHE A 520 -11.58 3.94 -19.50
C PHE A 520 -12.04 3.09 -18.29
N SER A 521 -12.92 2.09 -18.48
CA SER A 521 -13.15 1.02 -17.49
C SER A 521 -12.50 -0.28 -17.99
N ASP A 522 -11.93 -1.08 -17.08
CA ASP A 522 -11.19 -2.34 -17.37
C ASP A 522 -9.74 -2.16 -17.85
N ASP A 523 -9.01 -1.28 -17.19
CA ASP A 523 -7.66 -0.90 -17.62
C ASP A 523 -6.65 -2.07 -17.60
N GLU A 524 -6.79 -3.05 -16.70
CA GLU A 524 -6.00 -4.28 -16.80
C GLU A 524 -6.25 -5.02 -18.11
N LEU A 525 -7.48 -5.05 -18.61
CA LEU A 525 -7.80 -5.70 -19.87
C LEU A 525 -7.17 -4.96 -21.03
N ALA A 526 -7.19 -3.63 -21.00
CA ALA A 526 -6.50 -2.81 -22.00
C ALA A 526 -4.98 -3.06 -21.98
N TYR A 527 -4.35 -3.01 -20.81
CA TYR A 527 -2.89 -3.16 -20.69
C TYR A 527 -2.41 -4.57 -21.00
N LEU A 528 -3.12 -5.61 -20.56
CA LEU A 528 -2.84 -6.99 -20.94
C LEU A 528 -3.00 -7.18 -22.46
N SER A 529 -4.03 -6.60 -23.07
CA SER A 529 -4.23 -6.68 -24.53
C SER A 529 -3.17 -5.89 -25.30
N TYR A 530 -2.73 -4.72 -24.82
CA TYR A 530 -1.59 -4.00 -25.39
C TYR A 530 -0.29 -4.81 -25.28
N PHE A 531 -0.06 -5.45 -24.13
CA PHE A 531 1.09 -6.33 -23.94
C PHE A 531 1.06 -7.47 -24.96
N ALA A 532 -0.06 -8.19 -25.02
CA ALA A 532 -0.32 -9.28 -25.96
C ALA A 532 -0.14 -8.86 -27.42
N LEU A 533 -0.63 -7.67 -27.80
CA LEU A 533 -0.49 -7.12 -29.14
C LEU A 533 0.98 -6.84 -29.49
N VAL A 534 1.73 -6.17 -28.62
CA VAL A 534 3.17 -5.89 -28.85
C VAL A 534 4.00 -7.17 -28.81
N HIS A 535 3.61 -8.15 -27.98
CA HIS A 535 4.19 -9.48 -27.99
C HIS A 535 3.99 -10.15 -29.35
N ALA A 536 2.78 -10.11 -29.92
CA ALA A 536 2.54 -10.61 -31.27
C ALA A 536 3.39 -9.90 -32.33
N PHE A 537 3.58 -8.58 -32.23
CA PHE A 537 4.48 -7.84 -33.12
C PHE A 537 5.92 -8.36 -33.04
N HIS A 538 6.41 -8.61 -31.82
CA HIS A 538 7.72 -9.20 -31.58
C HIS A 538 7.82 -10.58 -32.24
N THR A 539 6.83 -11.45 -32.00
CA THR A 539 6.79 -12.83 -32.52
C THR A 539 6.70 -12.87 -34.04
N VAL A 540 5.89 -12.02 -34.68
CA VAL A 540 5.86 -11.91 -36.16
C VAL A 540 7.23 -11.50 -36.72
N ALA A 541 7.88 -10.52 -36.09
CA ALA A 541 9.17 -10.02 -36.53
C ALA A 541 10.29 -11.08 -36.38
N SER A 542 10.26 -11.86 -35.31
CA SER A 542 11.27 -12.89 -34.99
C SER A 542 10.96 -14.27 -35.55
N SER A 543 9.73 -14.54 -35.98
CA SER A 543 9.26 -15.87 -36.42
C SER A 543 10.09 -16.45 -37.56
N THR A 544 10.45 -17.73 -37.48
CA THR A 544 11.08 -18.48 -38.57
C THR A 544 10.09 -19.31 -39.37
N SER A 545 8.86 -19.48 -38.88
CA SER A 545 7.80 -20.27 -39.51
C SER A 545 7.00 -19.48 -40.55
N LEU A 546 6.88 -18.16 -40.39
CA LEU A 546 6.16 -17.30 -41.34
C LEU A 546 6.99 -17.04 -42.60
N SER A 547 6.37 -17.19 -43.77
CA SER A 547 6.99 -16.83 -45.05
C SER A 547 7.24 -15.31 -45.17
N SER A 548 8.10 -14.91 -46.10
CA SER A 548 8.39 -13.49 -46.35
C SER A 548 7.13 -12.68 -46.69
N THR A 549 6.23 -13.26 -47.49
CA THR A 549 4.97 -12.62 -47.90
C THR A 549 4.04 -12.42 -46.70
N GLN A 550 3.94 -13.43 -45.83
CA GLN A 550 3.14 -13.39 -44.61
C GLN A 550 3.62 -12.29 -43.67
N LYS A 551 4.93 -12.24 -43.43
CA LYS A 551 5.55 -11.15 -42.67
C LYS A 551 5.29 -9.79 -43.29
N GLU A 552 5.38 -9.63 -44.61
CA GLU A 552 5.11 -8.35 -45.27
C GLU A 552 3.65 -7.89 -45.05
N ARG A 553 2.68 -8.80 -45.18
CA ARG A 553 1.26 -8.49 -44.93
C ARG A 553 1.04 -8.08 -43.47
N ALA A 554 1.57 -8.86 -42.53
CA ALA A 554 1.46 -8.55 -41.11
C ALA A 554 2.14 -7.22 -40.76
N HIS A 555 3.34 -6.94 -41.27
CA HIS A 555 4.03 -5.67 -41.03
C HIS A 555 3.23 -4.46 -41.53
N LYS A 556 2.48 -4.57 -42.63
CA LYS A 556 1.59 -3.48 -43.08
C LYS A 556 0.51 -3.21 -42.04
N LEU A 557 -0.15 -4.24 -41.50
CA LEU A 557 -1.14 -4.07 -40.43
C LEU A 557 -0.51 -3.49 -39.16
N ILE A 558 0.64 -4.04 -38.73
CA ILE A 558 1.37 -3.60 -37.54
C ILE A 558 1.74 -2.10 -37.64
N ASP A 559 2.25 -1.65 -38.79
CA ASP A 559 2.60 -0.24 -38.99
C ASP A 559 1.38 0.70 -38.83
N HIS A 560 0.18 0.26 -39.20
CA HIS A 560 -1.05 1.04 -38.97
C HIS A 560 -1.47 1.01 -37.50
N LEU A 561 -1.43 -0.15 -36.86
CA LEU A 561 -1.86 -0.31 -35.46
C LEU A 561 -0.95 0.44 -34.48
N LEU A 562 0.36 0.49 -34.73
CA LEU A 562 1.34 1.15 -33.86
C LEU A 562 1.02 2.64 -33.63
N GLU A 563 0.48 3.34 -34.63
CA GLU A 563 0.10 4.75 -34.50
C GLU A 563 -1.10 4.93 -33.57
N TYR A 564 -2.20 4.19 -33.77
CA TYR A 564 -3.37 4.22 -32.90
C TYR A 564 -3.06 3.75 -31.48
N MET A 565 -2.25 2.69 -31.37
CA MET A 565 -1.80 2.14 -30.10
C MET A 565 -1.06 3.18 -29.27
N LYS A 566 -0.18 3.98 -29.88
CA LYS A 566 0.54 5.05 -29.18
C LYS A 566 -0.43 6.04 -28.54
N PHE A 567 -1.36 6.59 -29.32
CA PHE A 567 -2.31 7.59 -28.81
C PHE A 567 -3.20 7.02 -27.72
N GLY A 568 -3.74 5.81 -27.92
CA GLY A 568 -4.57 5.14 -26.92
C GLY A 568 -3.82 4.84 -25.62
N LEU A 569 -2.59 4.34 -25.71
CA LEU A 569 -1.75 4.03 -24.55
C LEU A 569 -1.35 5.29 -23.79
N ASP A 570 -0.85 6.34 -24.46
CA ASP A 570 -0.46 7.62 -23.84
C ASP A 570 -1.68 8.25 -23.12
N LEU A 571 -2.85 8.25 -23.77
CA LEU A 571 -4.08 8.78 -23.19
C LEU A 571 -4.53 8.00 -21.95
N SER A 572 -4.52 6.66 -22.03
CA SER A 572 -4.87 5.79 -20.90
C SER A 572 -3.87 5.94 -19.74
N HIS A 573 -2.57 6.00 -20.05
CA HIS A 573 -1.51 6.11 -19.05
C HIS A 573 -1.44 7.49 -18.40
N LYS A 574 -1.94 8.55 -19.06
CA LYS A 574 -2.08 9.88 -18.46
C LYS A 574 -2.90 9.86 -17.18
N TYR A 575 -3.94 9.03 -17.12
CA TYR A 575 -4.73 8.84 -15.91
C TYR A 575 -4.10 7.78 -15.00
N LYS A 576 -3.69 6.64 -15.55
CA LYS A 576 -3.18 5.52 -14.75
C LYS A 576 -1.87 5.74 -14.04
N ARG A 577 -1.01 6.62 -14.55
CA ARG A 577 0.20 7.01 -13.82
C ARG A 577 -0.09 7.59 -12.43
N MET A 578 -1.28 8.15 -12.19
CA MET A 578 -1.67 8.70 -10.88
C MET A 578 -1.81 7.61 -9.82
N GLU A 579 -2.07 6.36 -10.23
CA GLU A 579 -2.15 5.20 -9.35
C GLU A 579 -0.77 4.61 -9.03
N LYS A 580 0.30 5.05 -9.72
CA LYS A 580 1.68 4.58 -9.52
C LYS A 580 1.85 3.06 -9.57
N SER A 581 0.90 2.36 -10.20
CA SER A 581 0.82 0.90 -10.19
C SER A 581 2.04 0.31 -10.90
N PRO A 582 2.84 -0.53 -10.23
CA PRO A 582 4.00 -1.15 -10.86
C PRO A 582 3.60 -2.06 -12.03
N PHE A 583 2.40 -2.67 -11.97
CA PHE A 583 1.82 -3.49 -13.03
C PHE A 583 1.62 -2.70 -14.34
N TYR A 584 0.85 -1.61 -14.28
CA TYR A 584 0.62 -0.75 -15.45
C TYR A 584 1.92 -0.10 -15.95
N ASN A 585 2.81 0.29 -15.02
CA ASN A 585 4.07 0.95 -15.36
C ASN A 585 5.02 0.02 -16.14
N PHE A 586 5.19 -1.25 -15.74
CA PHE A 586 6.09 -2.14 -16.49
C PHE A 586 5.52 -2.50 -17.86
N ILE A 587 4.19 -2.70 -17.96
CA ILE A 587 3.53 -2.97 -19.24
C ILE A 587 3.69 -1.77 -20.15
N TYR A 588 3.45 -0.54 -19.65
CA TYR A 588 3.67 0.67 -20.45
C TYR A 588 5.10 0.74 -20.98
N CYS A 589 6.10 0.42 -20.14
CA CYS A 589 7.51 0.41 -20.55
C CYS A 589 7.83 -0.64 -21.63
N TYR A 590 7.19 -1.81 -21.54
CA TYR A 590 7.27 -2.85 -22.56
C TYR A 590 6.62 -2.39 -23.87
N VAL A 591 5.37 -1.94 -23.82
CA VAL A 591 4.55 -1.56 -24.98
C VAL A 591 5.10 -0.30 -25.67
N SER A 592 5.73 0.62 -24.93
CA SER A 592 6.32 1.85 -25.48
C SER A 592 7.72 1.68 -26.08
N GLY A 593 8.29 0.47 -26.08
CA GLY A 593 9.63 0.23 -26.65
C GLY A 593 10.78 0.79 -25.81
N GLN A 594 10.56 1.08 -24.53
CA GLN A 594 11.57 1.67 -23.66
C GLN A 594 12.46 0.62 -22.97
N VAL A 595 12.04 -0.64 -22.98
CA VAL A 595 12.81 -1.81 -22.54
C VAL A 595 13.57 -2.45 -23.71
N ASN A 596 14.58 -3.28 -23.44
CA ASN A 596 15.45 -3.80 -24.49
C ASN A 596 14.73 -4.76 -25.45
N GLU A 597 13.77 -5.51 -24.93
CA GLU A 597 13.00 -6.56 -25.58
C GLU A 597 12.18 -6.02 -26.76
N THR A 598 11.68 -4.78 -26.65
CA THR A 598 10.78 -4.18 -27.64
C THR A 598 11.36 -2.95 -28.32
N ARG A 599 12.49 -2.38 -27.85
CA ARG A 599 13.10 -1.15 -28.40
C ARG A 599 13.28 -1.16 -29.91
N TYR A 600 13.62 -2.30 -30.50
CA TYR A 600 13.87 -2.40 -31.93
C TYR A 600 12.58 -2.21 -32.77
N LEU A 601 11.40 -2.58 -32.26
CA LEU A 601 10.12 -2.41 -32.94
C LEU A 601 9.79 -0.92 -33.15
N PHE A 602 10.23 -0.05 -32.24
CA PHE A 602 9.91 1.38 -32.24
C PHE A 602 11.03 2.27 -32.79
N LYS A 603 12.13 1.70 -33.29
CA LYS A 603 13.30 2.45 -33.78
C LYS A 603 12.96 3.44 -34.92
N LYS A 604 12.01 3.07 -35.80
CA LYS A 604 11.52 3.92 -36.91
C LYS A 604 10.73 5.13 -36.40
N TYR A 605 10.10 5.03 -35.23
CA TYR A 605 9.21 6.04 -34.65
C TYR A 605 9.94 6.98 -33.67
N ASN A 606 11.00 6.49 -33.00
CA ASN A 606 11.86 7.28 -32.11
C ASN A 606 12.75 8.33 -32.82
N LEU A 607 12.71 8.41 -34.15
CA LEU A 607 13.53 9.33 -34.96
C LEU A 607 12.83 10.68 -35.26
N SER A 608 11.54 10.84 -34.94
CA SER A 608 10.85 12.13 -35.03
C SER A 608 10.39 12.58 -33.64
N SER A 609 10.82 13.75 -33.20
CA SER A 609 10.47 14.34 -31.88
C SER A 609 8.98 14.54 -31.63
N THR A 610 8.15 14.48 -32.68
CA THR A 610 6.69 14.53 -32.61
C THR A 610 6.03 13.16 -32.37
N LYS A 611 6.81 12.07 -32.27
CA LYS A 611 6.32 10.69 -32.14
C LYS A 611 6.93 9.88 -30.98
N SER A 612 7.59 10.52 -30.01
CA SER A 612 7.98 9.85 -28.77
C SER A 612 6.77 9.66 -27.84
N PHE A 613 6.80 8.59 -27.04
CA PHE A 613 5.86 8.35 -25.94
C PHE A 613 6.02 9.40 -24.82
N ASP A 614 4.95 9.71 -24.10
CA ASP A 614 4.91 10.86 -23.18
C ASP A 614 5.58 10.60 -21.82
N PHE A 615 5.70 9.34 -21.40
CA PHE A 615 6.18 8.95 -20.07
C PHE A 615 7.54 8.25 -20.10
N ASP A 616 8.41 8.62 -19.15
CA ASP A 616 9.76 8.05 -18.98
C ASP A 616 9.77 6.86 -18.00
N CYS A 617 10.32 5.73 -18.45
CA CYS A 617 10.36 4.50 -17.66
C CYS A 617 11.22 4.54 -16.40
N ARG A 618 12.18 5.47 -16.30
CA ARG A 618 12.91 5.66 -15.04
C ARG A 618 12.01 6.26 -13.97
N SER A 619 11.20 7.27 -14.31
CA SER A 619 10.20 7.82 -13.41
C SER A 619 9.16 6.77 -13.01
N LEU A 620 8.60 6.04 -13.98
CA LEU A 620 7.59 5.00 -13.73
C LEU A 620 8.13 3.85 -12.88
N SER A 621 9.40 3.49 -13.04
CA SER A 621 10.08 2.52 -12.18
C SER A 621 10.17 3.01 -10.73
N ASN A 622 10.52 4.28 -10.50
CA ASN A 622 10.56 4.84 -9.15
C ASN A 622 9.19 4.83 -8.47
N ASP A 623 8.12 5.16 -9.22
CA ASP A 623 6.74 5.07 -8.74
C ASP A 623 6.38 3.62 -8.34
N GLY A 624 6.74 2.65 -9.19
CA GLY A 624 6.52 1.23 -8.91
C GLY A 624 7.31 0.72 -7.70
N ILE A 625 8.56 1.18 -7.52
CA ILE A 625 9.39 0.86 -6.34
C ILE A 625 8.73 1.42 -5.07
N TRP A 626 8.29 2.69 -5.09
CA TRP A 626 7.59 3.30 -3.97
C TRP A 626 6.32 2.52 -3.63
N TYR A 627 5.52 2.16 -4.63
CA TYR A 627 4.29 1.39 -4.45
C TYR A 627 4.58 0.05 -3.79
N MET A 628 5.55 -0.71 -4.32
CA MET A 628 5.91 -2.02 -3.77
C MET A 628 6.53 -1.92 -2.37
N GLN A 629 7.25 -0.84 -2.05
CA GLN A 629 7.73 -0.60 -0.68
C GLN A 629 6.56 -0.40 0.29
N ARG A 630 5.51 0.30 -0.14
CA ARG A 630 4.30 0.58 0.63
C ARG A 630 3.25 -0.54 0.57
N TRP A 631 3.42 -1.57 -0.25
CA TRP A 631 2.48 -2.72 -0.27
C TRP A 631 2.43 -3.42 1.10
N PRO A 632 1.27 -3.68 1.72
CA PRO A 632 1.25 -4.30 3.05
C PRO A 632 1.70 -5.77 3.02
N LEU A 633 2.41 -6.26 4.06
CA LEU A 633 2.86 -7.66 4.14
C LEU A 633 1.72 -8.66 4.41
N GLU A 634 0.64 -8.19 5.04
CA GLU A 634 -0.60 -8.92 5.27
C GLU A 634 -1.66 -8.43 4.30
N LEU A 635 -2.38 -9.37 3.67
CA LEU A 635 -3.32 -9.07 2.59
C LEU A 635 -4.78 -9.19 3.02
N ILE A 636 -5.05 -9.35 4.32
CA ILE A 636 -6.40 -9.23 4.88
C ILE A 636 -6.96 -7.87 4.47
N ASN A 637 -8.19 -7.89 3.96
CA ASN A 637 -8.90 -6.71 3.53
C ASN A 637 -9.49 -5.96 4.74
N TRP A 638 -8.61 -5.43 5.59
CA TRP A 638 -8.98 -4.68 6.78
C TRP A 638 -9.74 -3.41 6.42
N GLN A 639 -10.81 -3.15 7.17
CA GLN A 639 -11.57 -1.91 7.03
C GLN A 639 -10.67 -0.70 7.30
N GLN A 640 -10.64 0.24 6.35
CA GLN A 640 -9.94 1.52 6.46
C GLN A 640 -10.91 2.67 6.68
N PHE A 641 -10.41 3.75 7.27
CA PHE A 641 -11.18 4.93 7.65
C PHE A 641 -10.45 6.21 7.24
N ASN A 642 -10.56 6.62 5.97
CA ASN A 642 -9.89 7.81 5.45
C ASN A 642 -10.84 8.95 5.10
N SER A 643 -12.16 8.77 5.14
CA SER A 643 -13.13 9.81 4.75
C SER A 643 -13.08 11.07 5.61
N ASP A 644 -12.67 10.94 6.87
CA ASP A 644 -12.53 12.04 7.82
C ASP A 644 -11.11 12.67 7.82
N ARG A 645 -10.23 12.28 6.90
CA ARG A 645 -8.87 12.82 6.80
C ARG A 645 -8.89 14.26 6.30
N LEU A 646 -8.35 15.18 7.10
CA LEU A 646 -8.32 16.61 6.76
C LEU A 646 -7.23 16.93 5.72
N ASP A 647 -6.26 16.03 5.52
CA ASP A 647 -5.18 16.17 4.55
C ASP A 647 -5.51 15.66 3.15
N VAL A 648 -6.65 14.97 3.00
CA VAL A 648 -7.09 14.39 1.73
C VAL A 648 -8.07 15.32 1.03
N GLN A 649 -7.74 15.68 -0.21
CA GLN A 649 -8.69 16.37 -1.08
C GLN A 649 -9.72 15.36 -1.60
N ILE A 650 -11.00 15.65 -1.37
CA ILE A 650 -12.10 14.77 -1.72
C ILE A 650 -12.70 15.24 -3.05
N ASN A 651 -12.82 14.31 -4.00
CA ASN A 651 -13.64 14.48 -5.19
C ASN A 651 -15.04 13.94 -4.90
N VAL A 652 -16.04 14.81 -4.95
CA VAL A 652 -17.46 14.45 -4.83
C VAL A 652 -18.03 14.34 -6.25
N PRO A 653 -18.34 13.12 -6.74
CA PRO A 653 -18.87 12.96 -8.08
C PRO A 653 -20.17 13.74 -8.29
N ALA A 654 -20.37 14.26 -9.49
CA ALA A 654 -21.57 15.04 -9.83
C ALA A 654 -22.88 14.22 -9.73
N ASN A 655 -22.78 12.88 -9.79
CA ASN A 655 -23.92 12.00 -9.57
C ASN A 655 -24.11 11.71 -8.06
N CYS A 656 -25.24 12.10 -7.48
CA CYS A 656 -25.51 11.95 -6.03
C CYS A 656 -25.57 10.49 -5.52
N LYS A 657 -25.35 9.49 -6.38
CA LYS A 657 -25.34 8.06 -6.02
C LYS A 657 -23.93 7.51 -5.78
N SER A 658 -22.89 8.18 -6.26
CA SER A 658 -21.51 7.71 -6.08
C SER A 658 -20.96 8.18 -4.73
N ARG A 659 -20.16 7.33 -4.08
CA ARG A 659 -19.45 7.70 -2.86
C ARG A 659 -18.33 8.70 -3.18
N PRO A 660 -18.01 9.64 -2.27
CA PRO A 660 -16.83 10.47 -2.40
C PRO A 660 -15.56 9.61 -2.48
N VAL A 661 -14.58 10.08 -3.26
CA VAL A 661 -13.28 9.42 -3.44
C VAL A 661 -12.17 10.44 -3.21
N SER A 662 -10.95 9.98 -2.97
CA SER A 662 -9.80 10.89 -2.91
C SER A 662 -9.45 11.41 -4.31
N LEU A 663 -8.97 12.65 -4.41
CA LEU A 663 -8.45 13.21 -5.67
C LEU A 663 -7.09 12.63 -6.04
N GLN A 664 -6.30 12.24 -5.03
CA GLN A 664 -5.02 11.58 -5.18
C GLN A 664 -5.07 10.20 -4.51
N MET A 665 -4.35 9.24 -5.08
CA MET A 665 -4.27 7.90 -4.53
C MET A 665 -3.63 7.92 -3.13
N LEU A 666 -4.24 7.25 -2.17
CA LEU A 666 -3.64 7.02 -0.85
C LEU A 666 -2.56 5.91 -0.93
N PRO A 667 -1.53 5.95 -0.08
CA PRO A 667 -0.51 4.91 -0.05
C PRO A 667 -1.09 3.48 0.08
N PRO A 668 -0.52 2.46 -0.58
CA PRO A 668 -1.05 1.10 -0.56
C PRO A 668 -1.26 0.48 0.83
N ASP A 669 -0.47 0.89 1.83
CA ASP A 669 -0.58 0.42 3.21
C ASP A 669 -1.60 1.21 4.06
N GLU A 670 -2.19 2.27 3.52
CA GLU A 670 -3.25 3.09 4.15
C GLU A 670 -4.63 2.86 3.53
N ARG A 671 -4.74 1.88 2.62
CA ARG A 671 -5.96 1.49 1.91
C ARG A 671 -6.33 0.02 2.17
N SER A 672 -7.55 -0.33 1.78
CA SER A 672 -8.00 -1.73 1.72
C SER A 672 -7.10 -2.52 0.78
N SER A 673 -6.93 -3.81 1.06
CA SER A 673 -6.14 -4.68 0.21
C SER A 673 -6.95 -5.04 -1.03
N GLU A 674 -6.56 -4.47 -2.16
CA GLU A 674 -7.14 -4.76 -3.48
C GLU A 674 -6.04 -4.89 -4.54
N LYS A 675 -6.31 -5.70 -5.57
CA LYS A 675 -5.54 -5.75 -6.82
C LYS A 675 -5.65 -4.42 -7.60
N TRP A 676 -4.88 -4.30 -8.68
CA TRP A 676 -4.81 -3.09 -9.52
C TRP A 676 -6.14 -2.66 -10.16
N ASN A 677 -7.11 -3.57 -10.29
CA ASN A 677 -8.43 -3.26 -10.84
C ASN A 677 -9.46 -2.83 -9.78
N GLY A 678 -9.04 -2.74 -8.52
CA GLY A 678 -9.82 -2.14 -7.45
C GLY A 678 -9.82 -0.60 -7.51
N ASN A 679 -10.71 0.03 -6.74
CA ASN A 679 -10.78 1.49 -6.69
C ASN A 679 -9.74 2.04 -5.70
N VAL A 680 -8.55 2.36 -6.19
CA VAL A 680 -7.45 2.91 -5.37
C VAL A 680 -7.71 4.31 -4.79
N TYR A 681 -8.80 4.95 -5.17
CA TYR A 681 -9.26 6.25 -4.65
C TYR A 681 -10.36 6.12 -3.59
N ALA A 682 -10.80 4.90 -3.27
CA ALA A 682 -11.74 4.67 -2.19
C ALA A 682 -11.15 5.15 -0.86
N LEU A 683 -11.92 6.00 -0.17
CA LEU A 683 -11.53 6.52 1.15
C LEU A 683 -11.73 5.44 2.23
N ASP A 684 -12.93 4.86 2.28
CA ASP A 684 -13.31 3.85 3.26
C ASP A 684 -13.74 2.58 2.54
N ASP A 685 -13.04 1.48 2.83
CA ASP A 685 -13.31 0.17 2.24
C ASP A 685 -12.68 -0.95 3.10
N GLY A 686 -13.03 -2.20 2.80
CA GLY A 686 -12.61 -3.40 3.53
C GLY A 686 -13.56 -3.77 4.67
N ASN A 687 -13.48 -5.03 5.11
CA ASN A 687 -14.37 -5.59 6.14
C ASN A 687 -13.68 -6.58 7.09
N GLY A 688 -12.45 -7.00 6.80
CA GLY A 688 -11.68 -7.97 7.59
C GLY A 688 -12.16 -9.43 7.46
N PHE A 689 -13.03 -9.76 6.51
CA PHE A 689 -13.56 -11.11 6.26
C PHE A 689 -13.03 -11.74 4.96
N SER A 690 -12.09 -11.08 4.29
CA SER A 690 -11.42 -11.64 3.13
C SER A 690 -9.94 -11.31 3.14
N GLU A 691 -9.16 -12.09 2.43
CA GLU A 691 -7.74 -11.87 2.19
C GLU A 691 -7.46 -12.05 0.68
N ASP A 692 -6.74 -11.09 0.10
CA ASP A 692 -6.37 -11.12 -1.31
C ASP A 692 -5.11 -11.96 -1.53
N ASP A 693 -4.96 -12.51 -2.73
CA ASP A 693 -3.76 -13.28 -3.09
C ASP A 693 -2.57 -12.35 -3.45
N PRO A 694 -1.33 -12.86 -3.39
CA PRO A 694 -0.14 -12.06 -3.62
C PRO A 694 0.24 -11.89 -5.10
N ALA A 695 -0.54 -12.38 -6.07
CA ALA A 695 -0.19 -12.27 -7.50
C ALA A 695 -0.01 -10.81 -7.93
N GLY A 696 -0.78 -9.90 -7.30
CA GLY A 696 -0.63 -8.45 -7.36
C GLY A 696 0.81 -7.95 -7.29
N PHE A 697 1.48 -8.35 -6.23
CA PHE A 697 2.86 -7.99 -5.96
C PHE A 697 3.84 -8.81 -6.82
N LEU A 698 3.62 -10.13 -6.92
CA LEU A 698 4.56 -11.05 -7.56
C LEU A 698 4.70 -10.77 -9.06
N LEU A 699 3.59 -10.56 -9.78
CA LEU A 699 3.61 -10.25 -11.22
C LEU A 699 4.34 -8.93 -11.48
N SER A 700 4.04 -7.91 -10.70
CA SER A 700 4.69 -6.60 -10.77
C SER A 700 6.20 -6.69 -10.53
N TYR A 701 6.61 -7.37 -9.46
CA TYR A 701 8.01 -7.53 -9.11
C TYR A 701 8.78 -8.32 -10.17
N TRP A 702 8.30 -9.51 -10.57
CA TRP A 702 9.01 -10.35 -11.54
C TRP A 702 8.98 -9.77 -12.95
N GLY A 703 7.89 -9.12 -13.36
CA GLY A 703 7.82 -8.39 -14.63
C GLY A 703 8.84 -7.25 -14.68
N MET A 704 8.89 -6.40 -13.65
CA MET A 704 9.89 -5.34 -13.58
C MET A 704 11.34 -5.88 -13.48
N ARG A 705 11.57 -7.03 -12.80
CA ARG A 705 12.88 -7.69 -12.80
C ARG A 705 13.27 -8.18 -14.18
N TYR A 706 12.36 -8.85 -14.89
CA TYR A 706 12.61 -9.40 -16.22
C TYR A 706 12.99 -8.29 -17.22
N PHE A 707 12.23 -7.19 -17.22
CA PHE A 707 12.49 -6.04 -18.11
C PHE A 707 13.60 -5.08 -17.61
N ASN A 708 14.38 -5.46 -16.60
CA ASN A 708 15.47 -4.65 -16.03
C ASN A 708 15.03 -3.25 -15.53
N LEU A 709 13.80 -3.14 -15.02
CA LEU A 709 13.24 -1.93 -14.44
C LEU A 709 13.53 -1.81 -12.94
N LEU A 710 14.04 -2.86 -12.30
CA LEU A 710 14.57 -2.82 -10.93
C LEU A 710 16.09 -2.93 -10.98
N ARG A 711 16.78 -2.02 -10.29
CA ARG A 711 18.25 -1.99 -10.20
C ARG A 711 18.77 -2.85 -9.07
#